data_AF-A0A848UEA7-F1
#
_entry.id   AF-A0A848UEA7-F1
#
_cell.length_a   1.000
_cell.length_b   1.000
_cell.length_c   1.000
_cell.angle_alpha   90.00
_cell.angle_beta   90.00
_cell.angle_gamma   90.00
#
_symmetry.space_group_name_H-M   'P 1'
#
loop_
_entity.id
_entity.type
_entity.pdbx_description
1 polymer ?
#
loop_
_entity_poly.entity_id
_entity_poly.type
_entity_poly.pdbx_seq_one_letter_code
_entity_poly.pdbx_strand_id
1 'polypeptide(L)'
;MMGLMLKEIRQLRPIAYLWLAVLALGYTMQFFTERIDEETFSSWCQGYCDYSSNTAVVVFSVLLAMVTAYSLFPREYDDATIDFLRALPVSRPALFIAKVAAGWLLLCVVTTLSYVIDAMLLATNPESIGGIFYTQVWFTLLWRDCLFAFIVLSHGVLLSWFRTLGLVIYAIYLLILMWAENTLGSAGNWSIFSLLSNEYEGSALIANYRGLAMQTGFALFLLLVAYRLWNRTESSSAGVKHSTRGMRLVNGLFGLTGFILLGLMLAYRIGIGTGTAEGQPLKVIATDHYRFVYNAENEDVVQYIVEHAEADLQSLATILGVTVLPSIRVDLSASSDHAAGLAKWKKIQMDLESFSDNISQRRVLSHETAHVLQAIESDRALADNYSAAKFFIEGMAQYTSFQVVPENERRRSNWELASVSWQRQKIRFDDLIDSAGFAEQFDAELHYSLGDLWTKALVDTCGLSSLGDFLRATGRPEAKRDLPATIFWRDTTRAIDCDLDTVNVTWRKQMEGLYAEVDVRRYPVFSDIVIQREPGTRQTRISARLSADSSSGSALRQAATDQQGKQAFPASTVELPERFIVRIGALSTQVSSGVDPVFRGQVRGEGDDLRVEFLVPAHAIPGSRFRYQLGYSHSIDTRYYYEAWRRGTAPLVN
;
A
#
# COMPACT_ATOMS: atom_id res chain seq x y z
N MET A 1 22.76 -33.97 -23.98
CA MET A 1 21.97 -32.86 -23.42
C MET A 1 22.82 -31.86 -22.65
N MET A 2 23.52 -32.25 -21.58
CA MET A 2 24.30 -31.32 -20.75
C MET A 2 25.33 -30.47 -21.51
N GLY A 3 26.06 -31.07 -22.46
CA GLY A 3 27.01 -30.34 -23.31
C GLY A 3 26.37 -29.29 -24.23
N LEU A 4 25.15 -29.52 -24.71
CA LEU A 4 24.39 -28.55 -25.50
C LEU A 4 23.95 -27.39 -24.63
N MET A 5 23.39 -27.68 -23.45
CA MET A 5 22.96 -26.66 -22.50
C MET A 5 24.12 -25.74 -22.09
N LEU A 6 25.30 -26.30 -21.81
CA LEU A 6 26.52 -25.52 -21.50
C LEU A 6 26.96 -24.62 -22.67
N LYS A 7 26.83 -25.09 -23.92
CA LYS A 7 27.10 -24.27 -25.11
C LYS A 7 26.12 -23.09 -25.19
N GLU A 8 24.82 -23.35 -25.03
CA GLU A 8 23.79 -22.31 -25.10
C GLU A 8 23.93 -21.29 -23.96
N ILE A 9 24.21 -21.72 -22.73
CA ILE A 9 24.53 -20.82 -21.61
C ILE A 9 25.76 -19.96 -21.93
N ARG A 10 26.79 -20.53 -22.56
CA ARG A 10 27.98 -19.76 -22.97
C ARG A 10 27.63 -18.68 -23.99
N GLN A 11 26.69 -18.95 -24.90
CA GLN A 11 26.20 -17.97 -25.86
C GLN A 11 25.40 -16.84 -25.19
N LEU A 12 24.70 -17.12 -24.09
CA LEU A 12 23.94 -16.14 -23.32
C LEU A 12 24.79 -15.29 -22.36
N ARG A 13 26.10 -15.52 -22.25
CA ARG A 13 27.00 -14.77 -21.34
C ARG A 13 26.91 -13.24 -21.47
N PRO A 14 26.86 -12.62 -22.66
CA PRO A 14 26.75 -11.16 -22.76
C PRO A 14 25.49 -10.63 -22.09
N ILE A 15 24.38 -11.36 -22.24
CA ILE A 15 23.09 -11.04 -21.62
C ILE A 15 23.20 -11.24 -20.11
N ALA A 16 23.79 -12.34 -19.65
CA ALA A 16 24.07 -12.56 -18.22
C ALA A 16 24.87 -11.41 -17.58
N TYR A 17 25.93 -10.92 -18.24
CA TYR A 17 26.71 -9.79 -17.74
C TYR A 17 25.95 -8.47 -17.73
N LEU A 18 25.13 -8.20 -18.76
CA LEU A 18 24.24 -7.04 -18.75
C LEU A 18 23.32 -7.06 -17.52
N TRP A 19 22.76 -8.23 -17.19
CA TRP A 19 21.88 -8.36 -16.03
C TRP A 19 22.60 -8.24 -14.71
N LEU A 20 23.79 -8.84 -14.58
CA LEU A 20 24.61 -8.66 -13.40
C LEU A 20 24.97 -7.18 -13.19
N ALA A 21 25.22 -6.43 -14.27
CA ALA A 21 25.47 -4.99 -14.18
C ALA A 21 24.24 -4.20 -13.72
N VAL A 22 23.04 -4.51 -14.23
CA VAL A 22 21.81 -3.85 -13.77
C VAL A 22 21.49 -4.22 -12.34
N LEU A 23 21.61 -5.49 -11.97
CA LEU A 23 21.39 -5.95 -10.60
C LEU A 23 22.36 -5.27 -9.63
N ALA A 24 23.66 -5.22 -9.98
CA ALA A 24 24.66 -4.50 -9.19
C ALA A 24 24.33 -3.01 -9.06
N LEU A 25 23.91 -2.34 -10.14
CA LEU A 25 23.50 -0.93 -10.10
C LEU A 25 22.27 -0.74 -9.20
N GLY A 26 21.27 -1.62 -9.28
CA GLY A 26 20.07 -1.58 -8.45
C GLY A 26 20.39 -1.66 -6.96
N TYR A 27 21.16 -2.67 -6.55
CA TYR A 27 21.59 -2.81 -5.16
C TYR A 27 22.56 -1.70 -4.73
N THR A 28 23.39 -1.18 -5.63
CA THR A 28 24.26 -0.02 -5.33
C THR A 28 23.42 1.23 -5.06
N MET A 29 22.40 1.50 -5.88
CA MET A 29 21.48 2.60 -5.65
C MET A 29 20.76 2.42 -4.32
N GLN A 30 20.23 1.22 -4.06
CA GLN A 30 19.59 0.88 -2.79
C GLN A 30 20.51 1.15 -1.60
N PHE A 31 21.76 0.70 -1.67
CA PHE A 31 22.79 0.93 -0.65
C PHE A 31 23.03 2.43 -0.38
N PHE A 32 22.93 3.29 -1.40
CA PHE A 32 23.11 4.74 -1.24
C PHE A 32 21.84 5.48 -0.82
N THR A 33 20.67 4.91 -1.05
CA THR A 33 19.37 5.58 -0.80
C THR A 33 18.66 5.07 0.44
N GLU A 34 18.99 3.86 0.91
CA GLU A 34 18.32 3.14 1.99
C GLU A 34 19.35 2.71 3.06
N ARG A 35 18.88 2.56 4.30
CA ARG A 35 19.70 2.05 5.41
C ARG A 35 19.50 0.55 5.52
N ILE A 36 20.47 -0.21 5.02
CA ILE A 36 20.43 -1.68 4.99
C ILE A 36 20.36 -2.28 6.41
N ASP A 37 20.92 -1.59 7.39
CA ASP A 37 20.90 -1.94 8.80
C ASP A 37 19.50 -1.81 9.44
N GLU A 38 18.53 -1.22 8.74
CA GLU A 38 17.14 -1.05 9.20
C GLU A 38 16.13 -1.85 8.35
N GLU A 39 16.58 -2.50 7.27
CA GLU A 39 15.72 -3.36 6.48
C GLU A 39 15.39 -4.63 7.28
N THR A 40 14.12 -4.77 7.64
CA THR A 40 13.56 -5.95 8.30
C THR A 40 12.92 -6.87 7.26
N PHE A 41 12.65 -8.13 7.61
CA PHE A 41 11.89 -9.01 6.73
C PHE A 41 10.49 -8.44 6.41
N SER A 42 9.89 -7.72 7.36
CA SER A 42 8.58 -7.10 7.18
C SER A 42 8.62 -5.93 6.21
N SER A 43 9.61 -5.02 6.31
CA SER A 43 9.77 -3.91 5.36
C SER A 43 10.13 -4.41 3.96
N TRP A 44 11.01 -5.41 3.88
CA TRP A 44 11.35 -6.09 2.64
C TRP A 44 10.11 -6.74 2.02
N CYS A 45 9.33 -7.55 2.77
CA CYS A 45 8.07 -8.07 2.24
C CYS A 45 7.15 -6.93 1.84
N GLN A 46 6.94 -5.90 2.66
CA GLN A 46 6.02 -4.80 2.32
C GLN A 46 6.31 -4.22 0.93
N GLY A 47 7.59 -4.05 0.57
CA GLY A 47 7.99 -3.66 -0.79
C GLY A 47 7.57 -4.65 -1.89
N TYR A 48 7.59 -5.96 -1.61
CA TYR A 48 7.07 -7.02 -2.49
C TYR A 48 5.55 -7.24 -2.40
N CYS A 49 4.93 -6.80 -1.30
CA CYS A 49 3.59 -7.15 -0.82
C CYS A 49 2.58 -6.02 -1.12
N ASP A 50 3.03 -4.78 -1.36
CA ASP A 50 2.18 -3.67 -1.78
C ASP A 50 1.62 -3.86 -3.20
N TYR A 51 0.30 -3.72 -3.33
CA TYR A 51 -0.39 -3.76 -4.61
C TYR A 51 0.07 -2.57 -5.46
N SER A 52 0.58 -2.82 -6.66
CA SER A 52 1.10 -1.85 -7.66
C SER A 52 2.54 -1.32 -7.51
N SER A 53 3.15 -1.35 -6.33
CA SER A 53 4.55 -0.88 -6.13
C SER A 53 5.56 -1.69 -6.95
N ASN A 54 5.23 -2.96 -7.21
CA ASN A 54 6.07 -3.90 -7.95
C ASN A 54 5.95 -3.80 -9.48
N THR A 55 5.12 -2.90 -10.03
CA THR A 55 4.89 -2.81 -11.48
C THR A 55 6.22 -2.63 -12.24
N ALA A 56 7.12 -1.78 -11.74
CA ALA A 56 8.43 -1.58 -12.36
C ALA A 56 9.27 -2.88 -12.41
N VAL A 57 9.30 -3.65 -11.31
CA VAL A 57 10.01 -4.94 -11.22
C VAL A 57 9.41 -5.97 -12.17
N VAL A 58 8.07 -6.05 -12.27
CA VAL A 58 7.38 -6.94 -13.21
C VAL A 58 7.74 -6.59 -14.65
N VAL A 59 7.63 -5.31 -15.01
CA VAL A 59 7.95 -4.81 -16.34
C VAL A 59 9.40 -5.11 -16.70
N PHE A 60 10.32 -4.86 -15.78
CA PHE A 60 11.73 -5.12 -15.97
C PHE A 60 12.00 -6.62 -16.16
N SER A 61 11.36 -7.47 -15.36
CA SER A 61 11.44 -8.94 -15.48
C SER A 61 10.89 -9.44 -16.82
N VAL A 62 9.80 -8.83 -17.30
CA VAL A 62 9.23 -9.15 -18.62
C VAL A 62 10.20 -8.78 -19.73
N LEU A 63 10.75 -7.57 -19.70
CA LEU A 63 11.73 -7.10 -20.68
C LEU A 63 12.96 -8.02 -20.69
N LEU A 64 13.43 -8.39 -19.50
CA LEU A 64 14.54 -9.33 -19.29
C LEU A 64 14.30 -10.69 -19.96
N ALA A 65 13.16 -11.30 -19.69
CA ALA A 65 12.79 -12.59 -20.28
C ALA A 65 12.63 -12.48 -21.80
N MET A 66 12.07 -11.38 -22.31
CA MET A 66 11.90 -11.12 -23.73
C MET A 66 13.25 -10.94 -24.45
N VAL A 67 14.17 -10.12 -23.93
CA VAL A 67 15.52 -9.95 -24.50
C VAL A 67 16.26 -11.28 -24.54
N THR A 68 16.15 -12.07 -23.45
CA THR A 68 16.73 -13.41 -23.39
C THR A 68 16.14 -14.31 -24.47
N ALA A 69 14.82 -14.34 -24.63
CA ALA A 69 14.17 -15.13 -25.68
C ALA A 69 14.61 -14.75 -27.09
N TYR A 70 14.70 -13.44 -27.40
CA TYR A 70 15.10 -12.94 -28.71
C TYR A 70 16.57 -13.22 -29.06
N SER A 71 17.39 -13.58 -28.06
CA SER A 71 18.77 -13.98 -28.29
C SER A 71 18.95 -15.47 -28.62
N LEU A 72 17.92 -16.31 -28.36
CA LEU A 72 18.03 -17.77 -28.46
C LEU A 72 18.00 -18.31 -29.89
N PHE A 73 17.05 -17.85 -30.70
CA PHE A 73 16.74 -18.42 -32.02
C PHE A 73 16.93 -17.46 -33.22
N PRO A 74 16.52 -16.18 -33.16
CA PRO A 74 16.61 -15.27 -34.32
C PRO A 74 18.01 -15.19 -34.93
N ARG A 75 19.05 -15.16 -34.09
CA ARG A 75 20.45 -15.10 -34.53
C ARG A 75 20.84 -16.26 -35.42
N GLU A 76 20.38 -17.48 -35.13
CA GLU A 76 20.75 -18.66 -35.92
C GLU A 76 20.07 -18.69 -37.28
N TYR A 77 18.89 -18.07 -37.35
CA TYR A 77 18.18 -17.86 -38.60
C TYR A 77 18.88 -16.79 -39.45
N ASP A 78 19.29 -15.68 -38.82
CA ASP A 78 19.96 -14.56 -39.49
C ASP A 78 21.36 -14.93 -39.97
N ASP A 79 22.10 -15.71 -39.17
CA ASP A 79 23.45 -16.20 -39.50
C ASP A 79 23.42 -17.44 -40.42
N ALA A 80 22.23 -17.91 -40.83
CA ALA A 80 22.00 -19.13 -41.61
C ALA A 80 22.63 -20.41 -41.01
N THR A 81 22.88 -20.43 -39.70
CA THR A 81 23.48 -21.56 -38.98
C THR A 81 22.44 -22.62 -38.58
N ILE A 82 21.16 -22.34 -38.77
CA ILE A 82 20.06 -23.26 -38.41
C ILE A 82 20.15 -24.62 -39.13
N ASP A 83 20.60 -24.64 -40.38
CA ASP A 83 20.76 -25.90 -41.13
C ASP A 83 21.94 -26.72 -40.63
N PHE A 84 23.03 -26.04 -40.25
CA PHE A 84 24.16 -26.69 -39.61
C PHE A 84 23.72 -27.36 -38.31
N LEU A 85 22.89 -26.69 -37.50
CA LEU A 85 22.35 -27.27 -36.28
C LEU A 85 21.42 -28.46 -36.54
N ARG A 86 20.63 -28.40 -37.62
CA ARG A 86 19.78 -29.52 -38.04
C ARG A 86 20.55 -30.72 -38.59
N ALA A 87 21.77 -30.50 -39.09
CA ALA A 87 22.65 -31.55 -39.60
C ALA A 87 23.44 -32.27 -38.49
N LEU A 88 23.46 -31.73 -37.26
CA LEU A 88 24.08 -32.41 -36.13
C LEU A 88 23.39 -33.76 -35.84
N PRO A 89 24.12 -34.77 -35.34
CA PRO A 89 23.57 -36.08 -34.96
C PRO A 89 22.81 -36.00 -33.61
N VAL A 90 21.95 -35.00 -33.47
CA VAL A 90 21.13 -34.71 -32.29
C VAL A 90 19.70 -34.49 -32.76
N SER A 91 18.73 -35.02 -32.02
CA SER A 91 17.33 -34.81 -32.36
C SER A 91 16.95 -33.33 -32.28
N ARG A 92 16.12 -32.87 -33.22
CA ARG A 92 15.62 -31.49 -33.24
C ARG A 92 14.91 -31.08 -31.94
N PRO A 93 14.04 -31.90 -31.33
CA PRO A 93 13.47 -31.58 -30.03
C PRO A 93 14.52 -31.33 -28.95
N ALA A 94 15.60 -32.13 -28.92
CA ALA A 94 16.66 -31.99 -27.94
C ALA A 94 17.40 -30.65 -28.07
N LEU A 95 17.66 -30.18 -29.29
CA LEU A 95 18.25 -28.85 -29.53
C LEU A 95 17.34 -27.71 -29.06
N PHE A 96 16.05 -27.77 -29.43
CA PHE A 96 15.07 -26.75 -29.03
C PHE A 96 14.91 -26.69 -27.51
N ILE A 97 14.72 -27.84 -26.86
CA ILE A 97 14.59 -27.93 -25.40
C ILE A 97 15.86 -27.42 -24.71
N ALA A 98 17.06 -27.77 -25.22
CA ALA A 98 18.31 -27.30 -24.64
C ALA A 98 18.43 -25.77 -24.64
N LYS A 99 17.96 -25.10 -25.69
CA LYS A 99 17.95 -23.63 -25.79
C LYS A 99 16.98 -22.97 -24.83
N VAL A 100 15.73 -23.44 -24.82
CA VAL A 100 14.71 -22.91 -23.90
C VAL A 100 15.12 -23.14 -22.45
N ALA A 101 15.62 -24.34 -22.12
CA ALA A 101 16.11 -24.67 -20.79
C ALA A 101 17.33 -23.83 -20.41
N ALA A 102 18.26 -23.54 -21.32
CA ALA A 102 19.40 -22.67 -21.04
C ALA A 102 18.97 -21.23 -20.76
N GLY A 103 18.02 -20.68 -21.54
CA GLY A 103 17.44 -19.37 -21.29
C GLY A 103 16.71 -19.29 -19.94
N TRP A 104 15.90 -20.30 -19.63
CA TRP A 104 15.18 -20.35 -18.37
C TRP A 104 16.12 -20.50 -17.17
N LEU A 105 17.13 -21.39 -17.26
CA LEU A 105 18.11 -21.59 -16.21
C LEU A 105 18.90 -20.30 -15.92
N LEU A 106 19.26 -19.54 -16.96
CA LEU A 106 19.90 -18.24 -16.77
C LEU A 106 19.02 -17.29 -15.95
N LEU A 107 17.74 -17.18 -16.31
CA LEU A 107 16.78 -16.34 -15.58
C LEU A 107 16.63 -16.80 -14.13
N CYS A 108 16.48 -18.10 -13.89
CA CYS A 108 16.42 -18.65 -12.53
C CYS A 108 17.68 -18.32 -11.71
N VAL A 109 18.87 -18.40 -12.30
CA VAL A 109 20.13 -18.06 -11.63
C VAL A 109 20.18 -16.59 -11.25
N VAL A 110 19.76 -15.69 -12.15
CA VAL A 110 19.70 -14.24 -11.87
C VAL A 110 18.69 -13.95 -10.76
N THR A 111 17.49 -14.51 -10.84
CA THR A 111 16.47 -14.35 -9.78
C THR A 111 16.99 -14.89 -8.45
N THR A 112 17.55 -16.09 -8.43
CA THR A 112 18.12 -16.69 -7.21
C THR A 112 19.22 -15.82 -6.63
N LEU A 113 20.10 -15.27 -7.47
CA LEU A 113 21.16 -14.38 -7.01
C LEU A 113 20.60 -13.12 -6.34
N SER A 114 19.55 -12.52 -6.90
CA SER A 114 18.85 -11.38 -6.29
C SER A 114 18.32 -11.74 -4.90
N TYR A 115 17.57 -12.84 -4.80
CA TYR A 115 17.00 -13.30 -3.53
C TYR A 115 18.07 -13.71 -2.50
N VAL A 116 19.23 -14.19 -2.95
CA VAL A 116 20.38 -14.48 -2.08
C VAL A 116 21.01 -13.20 -1.57
N ILE A 117 21.14 -12.16 -2.40
CA ILE A 117 21.62 -10.84 -1.96
C ILE A 117 20.64 -10.26 -0.94
N ASP A 118 19.34 -10.31 -1.20
CA ASP A 118 18.30 -9.91 -0.24
C ASP A 118 18.43 -10.68 1.08
N ALA A 119 18.58 -12.01 1.02
CA ALA A 119 18.76 -12.83 2.20
C ALA A 119 20.06 -12.50 2.96
N MET A 120 21.15 -12.17 2.26
CA MET A 120 22.41 -11.74 2.86
C MET A 120 22.26 -10.37 3.53
N LEU A 121 21.61 -9.41 2.88
CA LEU A 121 21.34 -8.08 3.42
C LEU A 121 20.50 -8.18 4.69
N LEU A 122 19.41 -8.95 4.64
CA LEU A 122 18.58 -9.23 5.79
C LEU A 122 19.42 -9.91 6.89
N ALA A 123 20.18 -10.96 6.58
CA ALA A 123 21.01 -11.66 7.57
C ALA A 123 22.11 -10.79 8.21
N THR A 124 22.55 -9.71 7.55
CA THR A 124 23.50 -8.75 8.15
C THR A 124 22.86 -7.78 9.13
N ASN A 125 21.53 -7.68 9.16
CA ASN A 125 20.80 -6.87 10.12
C ASN A 125 20.64 -7.62 11.46
N PRO A 126 21.16 -7.09 12.60
CA PRO A 126 20.99 -7.71 13.92
C PRO A 126 19.51 -7.93 14.31
N GLU A 127 18.60 -7.07 13.84
CA GLU A 127 17.15 -7.20 14.03
C GLU A 127 16.58 -8.45 13.32
N SER A 128 17.19 -8.90 12.22
CA SER A 128 16.76 -10.12 11.53
C SER A 128 17.21 -11.39 12.24
N ILE A 129 18.34 -11.32 12.96
CA ILE A 129 18.88 -12.39 13.80
C ILE A 129 17.99 -12.56 15.06
N GLY A 130 17.22 -11.53 15.43
CA GLY A 130 16.10 -11.57 16.39
C GLY A 130 14.91 -12.45 15.98
N GLY A 131 14.86 -12.90 14.72
CA GLY A 131 14.43 -14.28 14.45
C GLY A 131 13.03 -14.54 13.89
N ILE A 132 12.65 -13.95 12.76
CA ILE A 132 11.72 -14.66 11.86
C ILE A 132 12.06 -14.44 10.37
N PHE A 133 13.07 -15.16 9.87
CA PHE A 133 13.22 -15.36 8.43
C PHE A 133 12.20 -16.40 7.95
N TYR A 134 11.14 -15.97 7.28
CA TYR A 134 10.09 -16.87 6.80
C TYR A 134 10.54 -17.59 5.53
N THR A 135 11.29 -18.68 5.71
CA THR A 135 11.81 -19.52 4.61
C THR A 135 10.71 -19.96 3.64
N GLN A 136 9.50 -20.23 4.14
CA GLN A 136 8.35 -20.57 3.30
C GLN A 136 7.98 -19.43 2.35
N VAL A 137 7.89 -18.19 2.85
CA VAL A 137 7.58 -17.01 2.05
C VAL A 137 8.66 -16.77 1.01
N TRP A 138 9.93 -16.78 1.44
CA TRP A 138 11.08 -16.59 0.56
C TRP A 138 11.12 -17.63 -0.57
N PHE A 139 10.94 -18.91 -0.25
CA PHE A 139 10.96 -19.98 -1.26
C PHE A 139 9.76 -19.91 -2.19
N THR A 140 8.58 -19.57 -1.66
CA THR A 140 7.35 -19.43 -2.46
C THR A 140 7.49 -18.28 -3.47
N LEU A 141 8.05 -17.15 -3.05
CA LEU A 141 8.36 -16.01 -3.92
C LEU A 141 9.39 -16.38 -5.00
N LEU A 142 10.53 -16.98 -4.61
CA LEU A 142 11.56 -17.40 -5.56
C LEU A 142 11.01 -18.40 -6.60
N TRP A 143 10.27 -19.41 -6.15
CA TRP A 143 9.65 -20.40 -7.02
C TRP A 143 8.67 -19.75 -8.01
N ARG A 144 7.78 -18.91 -7.50
CA ARG A 144 6.81 -18.15 -8.30
C ARG A 144 7.51 -17.31 -9.36
N ASP A 145 8.57 -16.58 -9.00
CA ASP A 145 9.29 -15.69 -9.92
C ASP A 145 10.06 -16.48 -10.99
N CYS A 146 10.63 -17.63 -10.63
CA CYS A 146 11.25 -18.55 -11.59
C CYS A 146 10.23 -19.12 -12.58
N LEU A 147 9.02 -19.44 -12.11
CA LEU A 147 7.93 -19.92 -12.96
C LEU A 147 7.36 -18.80 -13.84
N PHE A 148 7.24 -17.59 -13.30
CA PHE A 148 6.89 -16.38 -14.05
C PHE A 148 7.89 -16.12 -15.18
N ALA A 149 9.19 -16.19 -14.90
CA ALA A 149 10.24 -16.06 -15.90
C ALA A 149 10.12 -17.12 -17.01
N PHE A 150 9.78 -18.37 -16.67
CA PHE A 150 9.49 -19.41 -17.67
C PHE A 150 8.31 -19.06 -18.57
N ILE A 151 7.21 -18.59 -17.98
CA ILE A 151 6.00 -18.21 -18.70
C ILE A 151 6.35 -17.10 -19.70
N VAL A 152 6.98 -16.01 -19.26
CA VAL A 152 7.29 -14.89 -20.14
C VAL A 152 8.34 -15.27 -21.19
N LEU A 153 9.36 -16.04 -20.83
CA LEU A 153 10.35 -16.55 -21.79
C LEU A 153 9.65 -17.33 -22.91
N SER A 154 8.68 -18.18 -22.58
CA SER A 154 7.92 -18.98 -23.54
C SER A 154 7.12 -18.12 -24.53
N HIS A 155 6.51 -17.03 -24.04
CA HIS A 155 5.89 -16.02 -24.90
C HIS A 155 6.95 -15.42 -25.83
N GLY A 156 8.07 -14.97 -25.26
CA GLY A 156 9.17 -14.37 -26.01
C GLY A 156 9.76 -15.28 -27.08
N VAL A 157 9.89 -16.59 -26.83
CA VAL A 157 10.43 -17.54 -27.82
C VAL A 157 9.54 -17.60 -29.05
N LEU A 158 8.22 -17.70 -28.87
CA LEU A 158 7.29 -17.67 -29.99
C LEU A 158 7.34 -16.33 -30.73
N LEU A 159 7.34 -15.23 -29.99
CA LEU A 159 7.29 -13.89 -30.57
C LEU A 159 8.57 -13.50 -31.30
N SER A 160 9.72 -13.99 -30.83
CA SER A 160 11.03 -13.77 -31.46
C SER A 160 11.05 -14.22 -32.93
N TRP A 161 10.22 -15.20 -33.28
CA TRP A 161 10.04 -15.66 -34.64
C TRP A 161 9.52 -14.57 -35.59
N PHE A 162 8.65 -13.71 -35.08
CA PHE A 162 8.05 -12.59 -35.81
C PHE A 162 8.90 -11.31 -35.73
N ARG A 163 10.10 -11.37 -35.11
CA ARG A 163 11.01 -10.24 -34.89
C ARG A 163 10.26 -9.03 -34.30
N THR A 164 10.41 -7.84 -34.88
CA THR A 164 9.80 -6.60 -34.41
C THR A 164 8.27 -6.66 -34.39
N LEU A 165 7.65 -7.37 -35.33
CA LEU A 165 6.19 -7.57 -35.35
C LEU A 165 5.73 -8.38 -34.12
N GLY A 166 6.58 -9.28 -33.62
CA GLY A 166 6.31 -10.04 -32.41
C GLY A 166 6.12 -9.16 -31.19
N LEU A 167 6.92 -8.09 -31.04
CA LEU A 167 6.76 -7.14 -29.93
C LEU A 167 5.41 -6.40 -30.00
N VAL A 168 4.98 -6.00 -31.20
CA VAL A 168 3.68 -5.34 -31.41
C VAL A 168 2.54 -6.29 -31.08
N ILE A 169 2.60 -7.54 -31.55
CA ILE A 169 1.62 -8.58 -31.24
C ILE A 169 1.54 -8.80 -29.72
N TYR A 170 2.69 -8.79 -29.03
CA TYR A 170 2.73 -8.96 -27.58
C TYR A 170 2.09 -7.79 -26.84
N ALA A 171 2.36 -6.56 -27.25
CA ALA A 171 1.73 -5.37 -26.66
C ALA A 171 0.20 -5.44 -26.81
N ILE A 172 -0.29 -5.78 -28.00
CA ILE A 172 -1.73 -5.97 -28.26
C ILE A 172 -2.29 -7.12 -27.40
N TYR A 173 -1.57 -8.23 -27.30
CA TYR A 173 -1.96 -9.36 -26.45
C TYR A 173 -2.10 -8.95 -24.97
N LEU A 174 -1.13 -8.20 -24.43
CA LEU A 174 -1.20 -7.68 -23.05
C LEU A 174 -2.39 -6.73 -22.88
N LEU A 175 -2.65 -5.84 -23.84
CA LEU A 175 -3.82 -4.96 -23.81
C LEU A 175 -5.15 -5.74 -23.82
N ILE A 176 -5.25 -6.79 -24.62
CA ILE A 176 -6.43 -7.65 -24.66
C ILE A 176 -6.62 -8.37 -23.33
N LEU A 177 -5.55 -8.90 -22.71
CA LEU A 177 -5.64 -9.54 -21.39
C LEU A 177 -6.11 -8.56 -20.32
N MET A 178 -5.58 -7.34 -20.31
CA MET A 178 -5.98 -6.29 -19.36
C MET A 178 -7.43 -5.86 -19.55
N TRP A 179 -7.86 -5.71 -20.81
CA TRP A 179 -9.26 -5.41 -21.12
C TRP A 179 -10.19 -6.56 -20.71
N ALA A 180 -9.79 -7.81 -20.95
CA ALA A 180 -10.55 -8.99 -20.55
C ALA A 180 -10.67 -9.10 -19.03
N GLU A 181 -9.61 -8.80 -18.28
CA GLU A 181 -9.63 -8.76 -16.82
C GLU A 181 -10.63 -7.72 -16.29
N ASN A 182 -10.57 -6.49 -16.82
CA ASN A 182 -11.46 -5.40 -16.43
C ASN A 182 -12.94 -5.69 -16.75
N THR A 183 -13.21 -6.36 -17.87
CA THR A 183 -14.59 -6.63 -18.32
C THR A 183 -15.19 -7.89 -17.70
N LEU A 184 -14.39 -8.93 -17.46
CA LEU A 184 -14.87 -10.22 -16.94
C LEU A 184 -14.90 -10.27 -15.41
N GLY A 185 -14.27 -9.31 -14.71
CA GLY A 185 -14.22 -9.27 -13.25
C GLY A 185 -13.55 -10.51 -12.65
N SER A 186 -12.69 -11.18 -13.41
CA SER A 186 -11.94 -12.33 -12.91
C SER A 186 -10.89 -11.81 -11.93
N ALA A 187 -10.79 -12.42 -10.76
CA ALA A 187 -9.80 -12.11 -9.73
C ALA A 187 -8.35 -12.40 -10.17
N GLY A 188 -7.81 -11.67 -11.15
CA GLY A 188 -6.39 -11.75 -11.52
C GLY A 188 -5.94 -13.04 -12.21
N ASN A 189 -6.82 -13.90 -12.75
CA ASN A 189 -6.36 -15.17 -13.33
C ASN A 189 -5.81 -15.06 -14.76
N TRP A 190 -6.21 -14.04 -15.51
CA TRP A 190 -5.83 -13.86 -16.92
C TRP A 190 -4.64 -12.95 -17.13
N SER A 191 -4.38 -12.03 -16.20
CA SER A 191 -3.29 -11.09 -16.30
C SER A 191 -1.97 -11.75 -15.92
N ILE A 192 -0.94 -11.48 -16.69
CA ILE A 192 0.43 -11.90 -16.35
C ILE A 192 0.92 -11.06 -15.15
N PHE A 193 0.45 -9.82 -15.00
CA PHE A 193 0.87 -8.92 -13.91
C PHE A 193 0.39 -9.37 -12.53
N SER A 194 -0.82 -9.93 -12.46
CA SER A 194 -1.37 -10.50 -11.22
C SER A 194 -0.73 -11.83 -10.82
N LEU A 195 0.10 -12.47 -11.65
CA LEU A 195 0.86 -13.66 -11.21
C LEU A 195 1.89 -13.32 -10.13
N LEU A 196 2.28 -12.05 -10.03
CA LEU A 196 3.21 -11.55 -9.03
C LEU A 196 2.50 -10.80 -7.89
N SER A 197 1.16 -10.76 -7.86
CA SER A 197 0.45 -10.31 -6.68
C SER A 197 0.59 -11.34 -5.57
N ASN A 198 0.85 -10.85 -4.36
CA ASN A 198 1.01 -11.67 -3.18
C ASN A 198 -0.27 -11.62 -2.33
N GLU A 199 -0.78 -12.78 -1.94
CA GLU A 199 -1.86 -12.90 -0.98
C GLU A 199 -1.36 -13.67 0.24
N TYR A 200 -1.75 -13.27 1.44
CA TYR A 200 -1.35 -13.95 2.68
C TYR A 200 -2.56 -14.55 3.40
N GLU A 201 -2.36 -15.72 4.01
CA GLU A 201 -3.26 -16.31 5.00
C GLU A 201 -2.49 -16.53 6.30
N GLY A 202 -2.66 -15.61 7.25
CA GLY A 202 -1.77 -15.52 8.41
C GLY A 202 -0.35 -15.15 7.98
N SER A 203 0.64 -15.95 8.37
CA SER A 203 2.05 -15.79 7.97
C SER A 203 2.41 -16.54 6.69
N ALA A 204 1.49 -17.34 6.13
CA ALA A 204 1.76 -18.13 4.93
C ALA A 204 1.45 -17.32 3.68
N LEU A 205 2.43 -17.25 2.77
CA LEU A 205 2.22 -16.68 1.44
C LEU A 205 1.44 -17.67 0.56
N ILE A 206 0.32 -17.21 0.02
CA ILE A 206 -0.49 -17.90 -0.99
C ILE A 206 -0.16 -17.30 -2.35
N ALA A 207 0.50 -18.09 -3.20
CA ALA A 207 0.62 -17.77 -4.62
C ALA A 207 -0.70 -18.08 -5.34
N ASN A 208 -1.03 -17.32 -6.39
CA ASN A 208 -2.16 -17.65 -7.27
C ASN A 208 -1.85 -18.90 -8.12
N TYR A 209 -1.92 -20.09 -7.51
CA TYR A 209 -1.62 -21.37 -8.14
C TYR A 209 -2.49 -21.65 -9.37
N ARG A 210 -3.74 -21.15 -9.38
CA ARG A 210 -4.66 -21.32 -10.51
C ARG A 210 -4.18 -20.50 -11.71
N GLY A 211 -3.89 -19.22 -11.51
CA GLY A 211 -3.30 -18.35 -12.53
C GLY A 211 -1.97 -18.91 -13.05
N LEU A 212 -1.07 -19.30 -12.14
CA LEU A 212 0.22 -19.90 -12.50
C LEU A 212 0.06 -21.19 -13.32
N ALA A 213 -0.84 -22.10 -12.94
CA ALA A 213 -1.08 -23.33 -13.66
C ALA A 213 -1.68 -23.08 -15.06
N MET A 214 -2.66 -22.17 -15.17
CA MET A 214 -3.27 -21.79 -16.45
C MET A 214 -2.24 -21.18 -17.39
N GLN A 215 -1.46 -20.22 -16.91
CA GLN A 215 -0.44 -19.52 -17.70
C GLN A 215 0.75 -20.43 -18.05
N THR A 216 1.10 -21.37 -17.18
CA THR A 216 2.10 -22.42 -17.48
C THR A 216 1.58 -23.36 -18.59
N GLY A 217 0.31 -23.77 -18.52
CA GLY A 217 -0.32 -24.55 -19.58
C GLY A 217 -0.32 -23.82 -20.93
N PHE A 218 -0.65 -22.53 -20.92
CA PHE A 218 -0.58 -21.68 -22.11
C PHE A 218 0.87 -21.53 -22.61
N ALA A 219 1.84 -21.29 -21.73
CA ALA A 219 3.25 -21.20 -22.07
C ALA A 219 3.78 -22.48 -22.75
N LEU A 220 3.42 -23.66 -22.24
CA LEU A 220 3.77 -24.95 -22.86
C LEU A 220 3.15 -25.09 -24.26
N PHE A 221 1.90 -24.65 -24.44
CA PHE A 221 1.25 -24.62 -25.76
C PHE A 221 2.00 -23.67 -26.72
N LEU A 222 2.40 -22.48 -26.28
CA LEU A 222 3.18 -21.55 -27.09
C LEU A 222 4.54 -22.15 -27.49
N LEU A 223 5.23 -22.84 -26.58
CA LEU A 223 6.48 -23.54 -26.90
C LEU A 223 6.28 -24.67 -27.92
N LEU A 224 5.16 -25.40 -27.86
CA LEU A 224 4.81 -26.40 -28.87
C LEU A 224 4.63 -25.77 -30.26
N VAL A 225 3.94 -24.63 -30.32
CA VAL A 225 3.76 -23.85 -31.56
C VAL A 225 5.11 -23.32 -32.06
N ALA A 226 5.93 -22.75 -31.18
CA ALA A 226 7.27 -22.26 -31.52
C ALA A 226 8.17 -23.38 -32.04
N TYR A 227 8.14 -24.56 -31.42
CA TYR A 227 8.86 -25.75 -31.89
C TYR A 227 8.38 -26.19 -33.28
N ARG A 228 7.06 -26.20 -33.51
CA ARG A 228 6.48 -26.54 -34.83
C ARG A 228 6.93 -25.57 -35.92
N LEU A 229 6.95 -24.27 -35.63
CA LEU A 229 7.46 -23.24 -36.53
C LEU A 229 8.95 -23.47 -36.79
N TRP A 230 9.76 -23.57 -35.73
CA TRP A 230 11.19 -23.80 -35.82
C TRP A 230 11.55 -25.08 -36.59
N ASN A 231 10.75 -26.14 -36.50
CA ASN A 231 11.01 -27.39 -37.21
C ASN A 231 10.63 -27.33 -38.71
N ARG A 232 9.68 -26.47 -39.10
CA ARG A 232 9.13 -26.41 -40.46
C ARG A 232 9.75 -25.35 -41.35
N THR A 233 10.37 -24.32 -40.79
CA THR A 233 10.90 -23.23 -41.60
C THR A 233 12.22 -23.63 -42.25
N GLU A 234 12.29 -23.66 -43.58
CA GLU A 234 13.55 -23.86 -44.29
C GLU A 234 14.53 -22.71 -43.99
N SER A 235 15.84 -22.99 -44.00
CA SER A 235 16.83 -21.92 -43.92
C SER A 235 16.65 -20.98 -45.11
N SER A 236 17.05 -19.73 -44.95
CA SER A 236 17.03 -18.73 -46.04
C SER A 236 18.04 -19.01 -47.17
N SER A 237 18.45 -20.27 -47.38
CA SER A 237 19.48 -20.68 -48.35
C SER A 237 19.06 -20.59 -49.82
N ALA A 238 17.85 -20.13 -50.15
CA ALA A 238 17.42 -19.90 -51.52
C ALA A 238 17.18 -18.40 -51.80
N GLY A 239 18.27 -17.68 -52.12
CA GLY A 239 18.22 -16.40 -52.83
C GLY A 239 17.54 -15.26 -52.07
N VAL A 240 18.27 -14.64 -51.15
CA VAL A 240 17.88 -13.33 -50.59
C VAL A 240 17.89 -12.31 -51.74
N LYS A 241 16.72 -12.05 -52.33
CA LYS A 241 16.42 -10.73 -52.91
C LYS A 241 16.79 -9.73 -51.83
N HIS A 242 17.82 -8.92 -52.08
CA HIS A 242 18.17 -7.79 -51.22
C HIS A 242 16.86 -7.12 -50.80
N SER A 243 16.51 -7.22 -49.51
CA SER A 243 15.41 -6.44 -48.97
C SER A 243 15.70 -5.00 -49.39
N THR A 244 14.86 -4.42 -50.23
CA THR A 244 15.05 -3.04 -50.69
C THR A 244 15.24 -2.17 -49.45
N ARG A 245 16.14 -1.17 -49.52
CA ARG A 245 16.45 -0.29 -48.38
C ARG A 245 15.19 0.19 -47.64
N GLY A 246 14.09 0.40 -48.37
CA GLY A 246 12.78 0.75 -47.82
C GLY A 246 12.21 -0.28 -46.83
N MET A 247 12.31 -1.59 -47.08
CA MET A 247 11.71 -2.61 -46.20
C MET A 247 12.48 -2.77 -44.87
N ARG A 248 13.79 -2.49 -44.87
CA ARG A 248 14.57 -2.39 -43.61
C ARG A 248 14.16 -1.16 -42.80
N LEU A 249 13.91 -0.05 -43.48
CA LEU A 249 13.45 1.20 -42.87
C LEU A 249 12.05 1.02 -42.26
N VAL A 250 11.13 0.38 -42.98
CA VAL A 250 9.78 0.05 -42.49
C VAL A 250 9.83 -0.90 -41.29
N ASN A 251 10.61 -1.98 -41.35
CA ASN A 251 10.73 -2.91 -40.21
C ASN A 251 11.40 -2.28 -38.99
N GLY A 252 12.38 -1.38 -39.21
CA GLY A 252 13.00 -0.58 -38.16
C GLY A 252 12.00 0.39 -37.53
N LEU A 253 11.17 1.07 -38.36
CA LEU A 253 10.11 1.96 -37.90
C LEU A 253 9.08 1.21 -37.07
N PHE A 254 8.57 0.07 -37.54
CA PHE A 254 7.61 -0.76 -36.79
C PHE A 254 8.19 -1.32 -35.49
N GLY A 255 9.47 -1.70 -35.47
CA GLY A 255 10.15 -2.10 -34.25
C GLY A 255 10.27 -0.97 -33.24
N LEU A 256 10.66 0.21 -33.71
CA LEU A 256 10.73 1.41 -32.89
C LEU A 256 9.33 1.80 -32.38
N THR A 257 8.30 1.80 -33.23
CA THR A 257 6.92 2.08 -32.85
C THR A 257 6.37 1.06 -31.87
N GLY A 258 6.66 -0.24 -32.05
CA GLY A 258 6.25 -1.29 -31.11
C GLY A 258 6.94 -1.16 -29.77
N PHE A 259 8.25 -0.85 -29.76
CA PHE A 259 9.01 -0.59 -28.54
C PHE A 259 8.53 0.68 -27.84
N ILE A 260 8.22 1.75 -28.58
CA ILE A 260 7.65 2.99 -28.06
C ILE A 260 6.23 2.75 -27.54
N LEU A 261 5.36 2.02 -28.24
CA LEU A 261 4.01 1.70 -27.78
C LEU A 261 4.03 0.86 -26.51
N LEU A 262 4.89 -0.16 -26.45
CA LEU A 262 5.10 -0.94 -25.25
C LEU A 262 5.63 -0.02 -24.14
N GLY A 263 6.66 0.79 -24.41
CA GLY A 263 7.22 1.75 -23.46
C GLY A 263 6.20 2.77 -22.95
N LEU A 264 5.37 3.34 -23.81
CA LEU A 264 4.28 4.28 -23.49
C LEU A 264 3.16 3.62 -22.71
N MET A 265 2.78 2.39 -23.06
CA MET A 265 1.81 1.61 -22.29
C MET A 265 2.33 1.31 -20.88
N LEU A 266 3.62 0.97 -20.77
CA LEU A 266 4.28 0.73 -19.48
C LEU A 266 4.41 2.03 -18.69
N ALA A 267 4.76 3.14 -19.33
CA ALA A 267 4.83 4.47 -18.74
C ALA A 267 3.45 4.97 -18.29
N TYR A 268 2.40 4.74 -19.07
CA TYR A 268 1.01 5.06 -18.70
C TYR A 268 0.56 4.30 -17.45
N ARG A 269 0.92 3.01 -17.33
CA ARG A 269 0.65 2.21 -16.12
C ARG A 269 1.44 2.68 -14.91
N ILE A 270 2.70 3.06 -15.10
CA ILE A 270 3.52 3.63 -14.02
C ILE A 270 2.96 5.00 -13.62
N GLY A 271 2.61 5.87 -14.57
CA GLY A 271 2.07 7.21 -14.33
C GLY A 271 0.72 7.23 -13.63
N ILE A 272 -0.16 6.25 -13.89
CA ILE A 272 -1.41 6.08 -13.13
C ILE A 272 -1.13 5.62 -11.69
N GLY A 273 -0.08 4.81 -11.46
CA GLY A 273 0.26 4.30 -10.14
C GLY A 273 1.15 5.22 -9.29
N THR A 274 1.84 6.18 -9.91
CA THR A 274 2.74 7.13 -9.22
C THR A 274 2.23 8.56 -9.21
N GLY A 275 0.99 8.81 -9.66
CA GLY A 275 0.39 10.16 -9.65
C GLY A 275 1.13 11.19 -10.52
N THR A 276 2.03 10.75 -11.41
CA THR A 276 2.83 11.66 -12.24
C THR A 276 2.08 11.95 -13.54
N ALA A 277 1.23 12.97 -13.50
CA ALA A 277 0.72 13.61 -14.70
C ALA A 277 1.90 14.07 -15.58
N GLU A 278 1.94 13.62 -16.84
CA GLU A 278 2.97 13.99 -17.81
C GLU A 278 3.04 15.52 -18.02
N GLY A 279 4.25 16.09 -17.91
CA GLY A 279 4.62 17.32 -18.60
C GLY A 279 4.42 18.65 -17.84
N GLN A 280 3.97 18.63 -16.60
CA GLN A 280 3.90 19.84 -15.79
C GLN A 280 5.31 20.23 -15.30
N PRO A 281 5.80 21.46 -15.55
CA PRO A 281 7.10 21.88 -15.08
C PRO A 281 7.13 21.88 -13.54
N LEU A 282 7.87 20.94 -12.96
CA LEU A 282 8.10 20.93 -11.52
C LEU A 282 8.93 22.14 -11.11
N LYS A 283 8.44 22.86 -10.11
CA LYS A 283 9.17 23.94 -9.45
C LYS A 283 9.81 23.41 -8.18
N VAL A 284 10.92 24.06 -7.81
CA VAL A 284 11.65 23.78 -6.57
C VAL A 284 11.84 25.09 -5.82
N ILE A 285 11.45 25.10 -4.56
CA ILE A 285 11.72 26.18 -3.63
C ILE A 285 12.38 25.59 -2.38
N ALA A 286 13.36 26.29 -1.83
CA ALA A 286 14.12 25.84 -0.67
C ALA A 286 14.15 26.93 0.39
N THR A 287 14.11 26.49 1.65
CA THR A 287 14.35 27.28 2.84
C THR A 287 15.63 26.74 3.52
N ASP A 288 15.91 27.16 4.75
CA ASP A 288 17.09 26.70 5.49
C ASP A 288 17.03 25.18 5.78
N HIS A 289 15.84 24.69 6.12
CA HIS A 289 15.62 23.29 6.48
C HIS A 289 14.75 22.52 5.51
N TYR A 290 13.96 23.17 4.65
CA TYR A 290 13.09 22.48 3.70
C TYR A 290 13.54 22.61 2.25
N ARG A 291 13.24 21.58 1.47
CA ARG A 291 13.28 21.61 0.00
C ARG A 291 11.99 21.06 -0.56
N PHE A 292 11.15 21.94 -1.10
CA PHE A 292 9.86 21.61 -1.69
C PHE A 292 10.00 21.36 -3.20
N VAL A 293 9.32 20.32 -3.70
CA VAL A 293 9.17 20.00 -5.11
C VAL A 293 7.68 19.92 -5.41
N TYR A 294 7.18 20.66 -6.39
CA TYR A 294 5.74 20.82 -6.61
C TYR A 294 5.39 21.17 -8.06
N ASN A 295 4.13 20.95 -8.45
CA ASN A 295 3.59 21.36 -9.75
C ASN A 295 3.38 22.88 -9.79
N ALA A 296 3.74 23.54 -10.89
CA ALA A 296 3.65 25.00 -11.01
C ALA A 296 2.24 25.58 -10.78
N GLU A 297 1.18 24.80 -11.02
CA GLU A 297 -0.21 25.20 -10.76
C GLU A 297 -0.53 25.39 -9.27
N ASN A 298 0.23 24.73 -8.38
CA ASN A 298 0.04 24.81 -6.93
C ASN A 298 0.90 25.90 -6.28
N GLU A 299 1.53 26.79 -7.06
CA GLU A 299 2.50 27.77 -6.56
C GLU A 299 1.95 28.67 -5.44
N ASP A 300 0.72 29.17 -5.57
CA ASP A 300 0.11 30.04 -4.57
C ASP A 300 -0.05 29.35 -3.21
N VAL A 301 -0.47 28.07 -3.26
CA VAL A 301 -0.66 27.21 -2.09
C VAL A 301 0.69 26.88 -1.45
N VAL A 302 1.67 26.50 -2.27
CA VAL A 302 3.03 26.17 -1.79
C VAL A 302 3.71 27.40 -1.20
N GLN A 303 3.52 28.58 -1.78
CA GLN A 303 4.09 29.81 -1.26
C GLN A 303 3.58 30.10 0.16
N TYR A 304 2.28 29.89 0.41
CA TYR A 304 1.71 30.00 1.75
C TYR A 304 2.33 29.00 2.74
N ILE A 305 2.51 27.74 2.33
CA ILE A 305 3.13 26.71 3.17
C ILE A 305 4.59 27.07 3.49
N VAL A 306 5.36 27.49 2.47
CA VAL A 306 6.77 27.87 2.59
C VAL A 306 6.96 29.05 3.52
N GLU A 307 6.07 30.05 3.47
CA GLU A 307 6.10 31.22 4.34
C GLU A 307 6.07 30.85 5.84
N HIS A 308 5.43 29.74 6.19
CA HIS A 308 5.25 29.31 7.58
C HIS A 308 6.15 28.13 8.01
N ALA A 309 6.71 27.39 7.05
CA ALA A 309 7.38 26.10 7.30
C ALA A 309 8.50 26.18 8.36
N GLU A 310 9.37 27.19 8.29
CA GLU A 310 10.50 27.34 9.24
C GLU A 310 10.02 27.68 10.66
N ALA A 311 9.02 28.54 10.79
CA ALA A 311 8.44 28.90 12.09
C ALA A 311 7.72 27.71 12.73
N ASP A 312 7.02 26.91 11.92
CA ASP A 312 6.34 25.70 12.37
C ASP A 312 7.35 24.64 12.81
N LEU A 313 8.42 24.40 12.03
CA LEU A 313 9.50 23.49 12.41
C LEU A 313 10.18 23.90 13.72
N GLN A 314 10.47 25.19 13.90
CA GLN A 314 11.07 25.70 15.13
C GLN A 314 10.14 25.51 16.34
N SER A 315 8.83 25.68 16.15
CA SER A 315 7.83 25.48 17.19
C SER A 315 7.72 24.00 17.58
N LEU A 316 7.68 23.09 16.60
CA LEU A 316 7.70 21.65 16.84
C LEU A 316 8.98 21.21 17.55
N ALA A 317 10.13 21.71 17.11
CA ALA A 317 11.42 21.44 17.73
C ALA A 317 11.46 21.92 19.19
N THR A 318 10.87 23.07 19.48
CA THR A 318 10.77 23.59 20.85
C THR A 318 9.90 22.69 21.73
N ILE A 319 8.75 22.24 21.21
CA ILE A 319 7.85 21.32 21.93
C ILE A 319 8.54 19.98 22.24
N LEU A 320 9.27 19.44 21.26
CA LEU A 320 9.96 18.14 21.39
C LEU A 320 11.37 18.23 22.00
N GLY A 321 11.86 19.44 22.28
CA GLY A 321 13.22 19.66 22.80
C GLY A 321 14.33 19.27 21.80
N VAL A 322 14.05 19.33 20.50
CA VAL A 322 15.02 19.05 19.43
C VAL A 322 16.04 20.18 19.36
N THR A 323 17.33 19.84 19.44
CA THR A 323 18.41 20.84 19.40
C THR A 323 19.03 21.02 18.01
N VAL A 324 18.95 20.00 17.16
CA VAL A 324 19.52 20.00 15.81
C VAL A 324 18.41 19.75 14.79
N LEU A 325 18.07 20.79 14.03
CA LEU A 325 17.04 20.70 12.99
C LEU A 325 17.56 19.93 11.76
N PRO A 326 16.79 18.98 11.22
CA PRO A 326 17.16 18.27 10.01
C PRO A 326 16.87 19.10 8.75
N SER A 327 17.57 18.76 7.66
CA SER A 327 17.09 19.09 6.31
C SER A 327 16.02 18.07 5.88
N ILE A 328 14.87 18.57 5.44
CA ILE A 328 13.66 17.84 5.07
C ILE A 328 13.33 18.11 3.61
N ARG A 329 13.09 17.05 2.83
CA ARG A 329 12.60 17.15 1.47
C ARG A 329 11.09 16.95 1.45
N VAL A 330 10.36 17.84 0.82
CA VAL A 330 8.91 17.77 0.69
C VAL A 330 8.56 17.62 -0.78
N ASP A 331 7.83 16.57 -1.10
CA ASP A 331 7.32 16.29 -2.44
C ASP A 331 5.81 16.49 -2.46
N LEU A 332 5.39 17.55 -3.14
CA LEU A 332 4.00 17.98 -3.30
C LEU A 332 3.52 17.72 -4.75
N SER A 333 4.27 16.93 -5.51
CA SER A 333 3.93 16.56 -6.89
C SER A 333 3.20 15.23 -6.99
N ALA A 334 3.20 14.44 -5.90
CA ALA A 334 2.53 13.16 -5.84
C ALA A 334 1.08 13.32 -5.35
N SER A 335 0.13 12.74 -6.08
CA SER A 335 -1.23 12.49 -5.60
C SER A 335 -1.25 11.15 -4.86
N SER A 336 -1.92 11.09 -3.70
CA SER A 336 -2.03 9.87 -2.90
C SER A 336 -3.50 9.58 -2.63
N ASP A 337 -4.00 8.48 -3.18
CA ASP A 337 -5.38 8.03 -2.96
C ASP A 337 -5.66 7.62 -1.50
N HIS A 338 -4.63 7.52 -0.65
CA HIS A 338 -4.68 6.80 0.63
C HIS A 338 -4.27 7.64 1.84
N ALA A 339 -3.60 8.76 1.65
CA ALA A 339 -3.16 9.63 2.75
C ALA A 339 -2.90 11.05 2.26
N ALA A 340 -3.31 12.05 3.03
CA ALA A 340 -3.02 13.45 2.74
C ALA A 340 -1.53 13.80 2.91
N GLY A 341 -0.79 13.00 3.68
CA GLY A 341 0.63 13.14 3.94
C GLY A 341 1.26 11.79 4.29
N LEU A 342 2.54 11.62 3.95
CA LEU A 342 3.37 10.48 4.32
C LEU A 342 4.81 10.95 4.60
N ALA A 343 5.27 10.75 5.82
CA ALA A 343 6.66 10.96 6.20
C ALA A 343 7.46 9.64 6.20
N LYS A 344 8.55 9.60 5.43
CA LYS A 344 9.58 8.55 5.53
C LYS A 344 10.93 9.20 5.80
N TRP A 345 11.43 9.06 7.02
CA TRP A 345 12.69 9.63 7.51
C TRP A 345 12.76 11.15 7.35
N LYS A 346 13.44 11.68 6.33
CA LYS A 346 13.59 13.12 6.04
C LYS A 346 12.84 13.54 4.77
N LYS A 347 11.97 12.66 4.27
CA LYS A 347 11.15 12.90 3.10
C LYS A 347 9.69 12.93 3.53
N ILE A 348 8.99 13.97 3.10
CA ILE A 348 7.56 14.14 3.26
C ILE A 348 6.96 14.10 1.86
N GLN A 349 5.91 13.33 1.67
CA GLN A 349 5.04 13.38 0.51
C GLN A 349 3.69 13.91 0.98
N MET A 350 3.10 14.87 0.27
CA MET A 350 1.77 15.39 0.62
C MET A 350 0.94 15.64 -0.61
N ASP A 351 -0.35 15.32 -0.48
CA ASP A 351 -1.35 15.58 -1.51
C ASP A 351 -2.05 16.91 -1.21
N LEU A 352 -1.83 17.91 -2.07
CA LEU A 352 -2.42 19.24 -1.94
C LEU A 352 -3.91 19.27 -2.32
N GLU A 353 -4.45 18.24 -2.98
CA GLU A 353 -5.87 18.16 -3.33
C GLU A 353 -6.73 17.62 -2.18
N SER A 354 -6.10 17.09 -1.12
CA SER A 354 -6.80 16.50 0.03
C SER A 354 -7.64 17.51 0.83
N PHE A 355 -7.32 18.80 0.77
CA PHE A 355 -8.03 19.85 1.50
C PHE A 355 -8.16 21.12 0.66
N SER A 356 -9.34 21.75 0.73
CA SER A 356 -9.60 23.05 0.08
C SER A 356 -8.86 24.21 0.73
N ASP A 357 -8.59 24.10 2.03
CA ASP A 357 -8.11 25.22 2.83
C ASP A 357 -6.61 25.13 3.08
N ASN A 358 -5.89 26.18 2.72
CA ASN A 358 -4.42 26.26 2.89
C ASN A 358 -3.96 26.02 4.34
N ILE A 359 -4.76 26.42 5.34
CA ILE A 359 -4.44 26.16 6.75
C ILE A 359 -4.43 24.67 7.09
N SER A 360 -5.30 23.88 6.46
CA SER A 360 -5.35 22.43 6.64
C SER A 360 -4.11 21.77 6.08
N GLN A 361 -3.66 22.21 4.90
CA GLN A 361 -2.45 21.69 4.26
C GLN A 361 -1.19 22.07 5.04
N ARG A 362 -1.10 23.31 5.56
CA ARG A 362 -0.04 23.71 6.49
C ARG A 362 -0.01 22.82 7.72
N ARG A 363 -1.16 22.51 8.34
CA ARG A 363 -1.22 21.59 9.49
C ARG A 363 -0.74 20.18 9.11
N VAL A 364 -1.09 19.67 7.92
CA VAL A 364 -0.57 18.37 7.43
C VAL A 364 0.95 18.42 7.34
N LEU A 365 1.57 19.48 6.81
CA LEU A 365 3.03 19.61 6.81
C LEU A 365 3.60 19.56 8.24
N SER A 366 2.98 20.26 9.19
CA SER A 366 3.41 20.22 10.60
C SER A 366 3.26 18.81 11.19
N HIS A 367 2.20 18.08 10.84
CA HIS A 367 1.97 16.70 11.25
C HIS A 367 3.07 15.77 10.71
N GLU A 368 3.33 15.81 9.41
CA GLU A 368 4.38 14.99 8.78
C GLU A 368 5.79 15.38 9.28
N THR A 369 6.02 16.66 9.56
CA THR A 369 7.27 17.12 10.18
C THR A 369 7.44 16.56 11.58
N ALA A 370 6.37 16.44 12.37
CA ALA A 370 6.44 15.81 13.68
C ALA A 370 6.91 14.36 13.59
N HIS A 371 6.47 13.59 12.58
CA HIS A 371 6.99 12.24 12.33
C HIS A 371 8.49 12.22 12.00
N VAL A 372 8.98 13.17 11.19
CA VAL A 372 10.42 13.32 10.92
C VAL A 372 11.19 13.53 12.23
N LEU A 373 10.70 14.41 13.11
CA LEU A 373 11.35 14.70 14.39
C LEU A 373 11.25 13.52 15.37
N GLN A 374 10.12 12.82 15.41
CA GLN A 374 9.96 11.58 16.18
C GLN A 374 11.00 10.54 15.79
N ALA A 375 11.19 10.33 14.47
CA ALA A 375 12.17 9.39 13.96
C ALA A 375 13.62 9.79 14.30
N ILE A 376 13.93 11.09 14.33
CA ILE A 376 15.27 11.58 14.67
C ILE A 376 15.54 11.49 16.17
N GLU A 377 14.64 12.00 17.01
CA GLU A 377 14.84 12.05 18.46
C GLU A 377 14.80 10.68 19.12
N SER A 378 14.06 9.73 18.54
CA SER A 378 14.08 8.34 19.00
C SER A 378 15.20 7.50 18.42
N ASP A 379 16.08 8.10 17.60
CA ASP A 379 17.03 7.35 16.76
C ASP A 379 16.36 6.17 16.05
N ARG A 380 15.12 6.40 15.60
CA ARG A 380 14.19 5.45 14.95
C ARG A 380 13.73 4.25 15.78
N ALA A 381 14.17 4.12 17.03
CA ALA A 381 13.75 3.01 17.90
C ALA A 381 12.22 2.96 18.13
N LEU A 382 11.52 4.08 17.91
CA LEU A 382 10.05 4.11 17.95
C LEU A 382 9.41 3.36 16.78
N ALA A 383 10.06 3.32 15.62
CA ALA A 383 9.58 2.58 14.44
C ALA A 383 9.71 1.05 14.64
N ASP A 384 10.74 0.59 15.35
CA ASP A 384 10.90 -0.82 15.71
C ASP A 384 9.73 -1.31 16.59
N ASN A 385 9.13 -0.39 17.35
CA ASN A 385 7.97 -0.63 18.19
C ASN A 385 6.66 -0.13 17.57
N TYR A 386 6.60 0.07 16.24
CA TYR A 386 5.46 0.71 15.56
C TYR A 386 4.12 0.03 15.89
N SER A 387 4.05 -1.30 15.92
CA SER A 387 2.81 -2.02 16.25
C SER A 387 2.28 -1.68 17.65
N ALA A 388 3.18 -1.40 18.61
CA ALA A 388 2.87 -1.06 19.98
C ALA A 388 2.69 0.44 20.23
N ALA A 389 3.25 1.28 19.35
CA ALA A 389 3.32 2.73 19.52
C ALA A 389 2.52 3.51 18.47
N LYS A 390 1.89 2.86 17.48
CA LYS A 390 1.18 3.53 16.38
C LYS A 390 0.24 4.62 16.86
N PHE A 391 -0.66 4.32 17.80
CA PHE A 391 -1.60 5.32 18.33
C PHE A 391 -0.90 6.56 18.89
N PHE A 392 0.29 6.40 19.49
CA PHE A 392 1.06 7.50 20.05
C PHE A 392 1.89 8.23 19.01
N ILE A 393 2.43 7.53 18.01
CA ILE A 393 3.14 8.13 16.86
C ILE A 393 2.19 9.10 16.14
N GLU A 394 1.02 8.58 15.71
CA GLU A 394 -0.03 9.37 15.05
C GLU A 394 -0.62 10.42 16.00
N GLY A 395 -0.86 10.04 17.25
CA GLY A 395 -1.42 10.89 18.28
C GLY A 395 -0.56 12.09 18.64
N MET A 396 0.75 11.90 18.78
CA MET A 396 1.69 12.97 19.10
C MET A 396 1.87 13.90 17.90
N ALA A 397 1.93 13.37 16.68
CA ALA A 397 1.97 14.19 15.47
C ALA A 397 0.68 15.03 15.34
N GLN A 398 -0.47 14.44 15.64
CA GLN A 398 -1.75 15.15 15.67
C GLN A 398 -1.80 16.20 16.78
N TYR A 399 -1.37 15.86 17.99
CA TYR A 399 -1.34 16.78 19.13
C TYR A 399 -0.46 18.00 18.83
N THR A 400 0.78 17.76 18.43
CA THR A 400 1.78 18.81 18.21
C THR A 400 1.44 19.67 17.00
N SER A 401 0.95 19.09 15.90
CA SER A 401 0.48 19.87 14.74
C SER A 401 -0.65 20.83 15.10
N PHE A 402 -1.61 20.44 15.96
CA PHE A 402 -2.64 21.37 16.44
C PHE A 402 -2.14 22.40 17.47
N GLN A 403 -1.03 22.15 18.17
CA GLN A 403 -0.39 23.19 19.00
C GLN A 403 0.26 24.28 18.14
N VAL A 404 0.84 23.89 17.01
CA VAL A 404 1.56 24.80 16.10
C VAL A 404 0.62 25.49 15.12
N VAL A 405 -0.36 24.76 14.58
CA VAL A 405 -1.37 25.26 13.63
C VAL A 405 -2.77 24.98 14.22
N PRO A 406 -3.32 25.89 15.04
CA PRO A 406 -4.59 25.65 15.71
C PRO A 406 -5.79 25.62 14.76
N GLU A 407 -6.53 24.50 14.75
CA GLU A 407 -7.85 24.37 14.15
C GLU A 407 -8.84 23.86 15.23
N ASN A 408 -9.19 24.74 16.18
CA ASN A 408 -9.88 24.36 17.42
C ASN A 408 -11.19 23.60 17.19
N GLU A 409 -12.00 24.01 16.21
CA GLU A 409 -13.29 23.37 15.91
C GLU A 409 -13.08 21.96 15.35
N ARG A 410 -12.15 21.78 14.40
CA ARG A 410 -11.80 20.46 13.85
C ARG A 410 -11.22 19.54 14.91
N ARG A 411 -10.30 20.04 15.75
CA ARG A 411 -9.72 19.26 16.85
C ARG A 411 -10.79 18.84 17.87
N ARG A 412 -11.68 19.78 18.23
CA ARG A 412 -12.82 19.51 19.13
C ARG A 412 -13.74 18.43 18.54
N SER A 413 -14.10 18.54 17.26
CA SER A 413 -14.91 17.52 16.59
C SER A 413 -14.25 16.13 16.60
N ASN A 414 -12.94 16.06 16.36
CA ASN A 414 -12.18 14.80 16.45
C ASN A 414 -12.20 14.23 17.88
N TRP A 415 -12.10 15.07 18.90
CA TRP A 415 -12.16 14.66 20.31
C TRP A 415 -13.56 14.17 20.71
N GLU A 416 -14.61 14.82 20.23
CA GLU A 416 -15.98 14.38 20.44
C GLU A 416 -16.21 13.00 19.82
N LEU A 417 -15.79 12.80 18.57
CA LEU A 417 -15.83 11.49 17.90
C LEU A 417 -15.04 10.44 18.68
N ALA A 418 -13.82 10.75 19.11
CA ALA A 418 -12.98 9.86 19.91
C ALA A 418 -13.67 9.44 21.22
N SER A 419 -14.26 10.38 21.95
CA SER A 419 -14.95 10.11 23.22
C SER A 419 -16.19 9.22 23.04
N VAL A 420 -16.96 9.44 21.97
CA VAL A 420 -18.11 8.61 21.62
C VAL A 420 -17.68 7.20 21.23
N SER A 421 -16.65 7.07 20.38
CA SER A 421 -16.06 5.77 20.01
C SER A 421 -15.55 5.01 21.23
N TRP A 422 -14.78 5.69 22.09
CA TRP A 422 -14.24 5.13 23.32
C TRP A 422 -15.35 4.56 24.22
N GLN A 423 -16.38 5.36 24.50
CA GLN A 423 -17.47 4.95 25.38
C GLN A 423 -18.30 3.81 24.79
N ARG A 424 -18.67 3.90 23.51
CA ARG A 424 -19.55 2.90 22.86
C ARG A 424 -18.85 1.58 22.59
N GLN A 425 -17.60 1.65 22.16
CA GLN A 425 -16.81 0.48 21.75
C GLN A 425 -15.97 -0.06 22.91
N LYS A 426 -16.00 0.59 24.09
CA LYS A 426 -15.27 0.23 25.32
C LYS A 426 -13.77 0.08 25.09
N ILE A 427 -13.20 1.00 24.32
CA ILE A 427 -11.79 0.97 23.94
C ILE A 427 -10.92 1.19 25.18
N ARG A 428 -9.90 0.34 25.37
CA ARG A 428 -8.95 0.40 26.48
C ARG A 428 -7.57 0.73 25.96
N PHE A 429 -6.68 1.11 26.88
CA PHE A 429 -5.27 1.33 26.56
C PHE A 429 -4.61 0.07 25.97
N ASP A 430 -4.91 -1.12 26.51
CA ASP A 430 -4.40 -2.39 25.98
C ASP A 430 -4.78 -2.63 24.52
N ASP A 431 -5.89 -2.07 24.07
CA ASP A 431 -6.32 -2.19 22.67
C ASP A 431 -5.53 -1.20 21.79
N LEU A 432 -5.12 -0.04 22.32
CA LEU A 432 -4.33 0.97 21.57
C LEU A 432 -2.88 0.56 21.33
N ILE A 433 -2.30 -0.22 22.25
CA ILE A 433 -0.91 -0.71 22.16
C ILE A 433 -0.80 -2.03 21.36
N ASP A 434 -1.87 -2.45 20.70
CA ASP A 434 -1.90 -3.57 19.76
C ASP A 434 -2.54 -3.08 18.45
N SER A 435 -1.76 -2.45 17.58
CA SER A 435 -2.28 -1.86 16.34
C SER A 435 -2.97 -2.88 15.43
N ALA A 436 -2.56 -4.15 15.45
CA ALA A 436 -3.16 -5.19 14.62
C ALA A 436 -4.52 -5.59 15.19
N GLY A 437 -4.56 -5.93 16.48
CA GLY A 437 -5.81 -6.23 17.18
C GLY A 437 -6.80 -5.05 17.15
N PHE A 438 -6.29 -3.82 17.20
CA PHE A 438 -7.11 -2.61 17.09
C PHE A 438 -7.80 -2.51 15.73
N ALA A 439 -7.05 -2.61 14.62
CA ALA A 439 -7.60 -2.53 13.27
C ALA A 439 -8.54 -3.71 12.95
N GLU A 440 -8.33 -4.85 13.61
CA GLU A 440 -9.25 -5.99 13.52
C GLU A 440 -10.60 -5.74 14.21
N GLN A 441 -10.71 -4.81 15.15
CA GLN A 441 -11.94 -4.60 15.91
C GLN A 441 -12.60 -3.26 15.59
N PHE A 442 -11.78 -2.23 15.41
CA PHE A 442 -12.17 -0.84 15.35
C PHE A 442 -11.68 -0.19 14.06
N ASP A 443 -12.06 1.07 13.87
CA ASP A 443 -11.52 1.85 12.76
C ASP A 443 -10.10 2.34 13.06
N ALA A 444 -9.14 1.96 12.22
CA ALA A 444 -7.72 2.29 12.42
C ALA A 444 -7.44 3.80 12.46
N GLU A 445 -8.30 4.63 11.84
CA GLU A 445 -8.23 6.09 11.89
C GLU A 445 -8.48 6.67 13.29
N LEU A 446 -9.06 5.90 14.21
CA LEU A 446 -9.22 6.34 15.60
C LEU A 446 -7.88 6.49 16.32
N HIS A 447 -6.79 5.88 15.83
CA HIS A 447 -5.45 6.09 16.39
C HIS A 447 -5.06 7.56 16.44
N TYR A 448 -5.42 8.37 15.43
CA TYR A 448 -5.12 9.80 15.42
C TYR A 448 -5.82 10.54 16.56
N SER A 449 -7.14 10.34 16.70
CA SER A 449 -7.95 11.12 17.65
C SER A 449 -7.86 10.59 19.09
N LEU A 450 -7.81 9.26 19.27
CA LEU A 450 -7.56 8.65 20.59
C LEU A 450 -6.13 8.93 21.04
N GLY A 451 -5.17 8.85 20.12
CA GLY A 451 -3.77 9.18 20.35
C GLY A 451 -3.54 10.64 20.70
N ASP A 452 -4.23 11.59 20.06
CA ASP A 452 -4.15 13.03 20.41
C ASP A 452 -4.59 13.25 21.86
N LEU A 453 -5.73 12.69 22.27
CA LEU A 453 -6.22 12.78 23.65
C LEU A 453 -5.31 12.08 24.65
N TRP A 454 -4.76 10.91 24.31
CA TRP A 454 -3.82 10.22 25.18
C TRP A 454 -2.50 11.01 25.31
N THR A 455 -2.00 11.58 24.21
CA THR A 455 -0.83 12.47 24.23
C THR A 455 -1.08 13.70 25.08
N LYS A 456 -2.27 14.29 24.99
CA LYS A 456 -2.69 15.38 25.89
C LYS A 456 -2.65 14.93 27.35
N ALA A 457 -3.16 13.74 27.67
CA ALA A 457 -3.12 13.20 29.03
C ALA A 457 -1.69 12.97 29.53
N LEU A 458 -0.77 12.54 28.66
CA LEU A 458 0.66 12.44 28.96
C LEU A 458 1.23 13.81 29.31
N VAL A 459 0.96 14.84 28.50
CA VAL A 459 1.42 16.22 28.76
C VAL A 459 0.81 16.80 30.04
N ASP A 460 -0.49 16.61 30.27
CA ASP A 460 -1.17 17.09 31.47
C ASP A 460 -0.64 16.41 32.76
N THR A 461 -0.11 15.19 32.65
CA THR A 461 0.40 14.41 33.79
C THR A 461 1.90 14.62 34.03
N CYS A 462 2.69 14.61 32.95
CA CYS A 462 4.16 14.54 33.01
C CYS A 462 4.85 15.79 32.44
N GLY A 463 4.09 16.79 31.98
CA GLY A 463 4.59 18.05 31.43
C GLY A 463 4.88 17.99 29.93
N LEU A 464 5.05 19.16 29.30
CA LEU A 464 5.23 19.23 27.84
C LEU A 464 6.52 18.57 27.35
N SER A 465 7.61 18.65 28.13
CA SER A 465 8.90 18.06 27.76
C SER A 465 8.85 16.54 27.64
N SER A 466 7.86 15.90 28.29
CA SER A 466 7.71 14.45 28.30
C SER A 466 7.56 13.86 26.89
N LEU A 467 7.07 14.64 25.91
CA LEU A 467 6.98 14.20 24.52
C LEU A 467 8.36 13.92 23.93
N GLY A 468 9.27 14.88 24.04
CA GLY A 468 10.65 14.72 23.61
C GLY A 468 11.42 13.72 24.44
N ASP A 469 11.23 13.77 25.77
CA ASP A 469 11.91 12.87 26.70
C ASP A 469 11.52 11.41 26.43
N PHE A 470 10.25 11.15 26.12
CA PHE A 470 9.80 9.81 25.74
C PHE A 470 10.51 9.31 24.48
N LEU A 471 10.61 10.14 23.43
CA LEU A 471 11.30 9.76 22.19
C LEU A 471 12.75 9.38 22.47
N ARG A 472 13.49 10.23 23.19
CA ARG A 472 14.88 9.97 23.59
C ARG A 472 15.01 8.75 24.48
N ALA A 473 14.05 8.51 25.38
CA ALA A 473 14.03 7.33 26.24
C ALA A 473 13.75 6.03 25.46
N THR A 474 13.00 6.08 24.36
CA THR A 474 12.84 4.95 23.45
C THR A 474 14.16 4.60 22.76
N GLY A 475 14.92 5.62 22.33
CA GLY A 475 16.21 5.48 21.64
C GLY A 475 17.44 5.34 22.53
N ARG A 476 17.29 5.19 23.85
CA ARG A 476 18.44 5.19 24.77
C ARG A 476 19.31 3.93 24.58
N PRO A 477 20.64 3.99 24.75
CA PRO A 477 21.54 2.87 24.47
C PRO A 477 21.24 1.57 25.22
N GLU A 478 20.65 1.68 26.42
CA GLU A 478 20.26 0.57 27.28
C GLU A 478 18.81 0.12 27.11
N ALA A 479 18.04 0.72 26.18
CA ALA A 479 16.69 0.28 25.87
C ALA A 479 16.69 -1.18 25.43
N LYS A 480 15.83 -1.99 26.05
CA LYS A 480 15.64 -3.37 25.60
C LYS A 480 14.77 -3.37 24.36
N ARG A 481 15.24 -4.06 23.32
CA ARG A 481 14.48 -4.29 22.09
C ARG A 481 13.51 -5.47 22.27
N ASP A 482 12.52 -5.56 21.38
CA ASP A 482 11.54 -6.65 21.32
C ASP A 482 10.74 -6.90 22.61
N LEU A 483 10.47 -5.83 23.36
CA LEU A 483 9.65 -5.94 24.56
C LEU A 483 8.17 -6.15 24.17
N PRO A 484 7.41 -6.97 24.93
CA PRO A 484 5.96 -6.94 24.85
C PRO A 484 5.45 -5.51 25.03
N ALA A 485 4.42 -5.10 24.27
CA ALA A 485 3.95 -3.72 24.21
C ALA A 485 3.72 -3.07 25.59
N THR A 486 3.11 -3.80 26.53
CA THR A 486 2.88 -3.31 27.90
C THR A 486 4.17 -3.05 28.69
N ILE A 487 5.20 -3.86 28.46
CA ILE A 487 6.51 -3.71 29.09
C ILE A 487 7.28 -2.57 28.45
N PHE A 488 7.24 -2.45 27.12
CA PHE A 488 7.80 -1.31 26.37
C PHE A 488 7.29 0.02 26.93
N TRP A 489 5.97 0.16 27.08
CA TRP A 489 5.36 1.38 27.59
C TRP A 489 5.76 1.69 29.03
N ARG A 490 5.71 0.70 29.93
CA ARG A 490 6.10 0.90 31.34
C ARG A 490 7.58 1.22 31.52
N ASP A 491 8.43 0.60 30.72
CA ASP A 491 9.88 0.85 30.74
C ASP A 491 10.20 2.26 30.25
N THR A 492 9.62 2.66 29.11
CA THR A 492 9.87 3.97 28.51
C THR A 492 9.32 5.11 29.37
N THR A 493 8.10 5.01 29.90
CA THR A 493 7.57 6.07 30.78
C THR A 493 8.34 6.15 32.09
N ARG A 494 8.79 5.03 32.65
CA ARG A 494 9.63 5.04 33.86
C ARG A 494 10.96 5.72 33.63
N ALA A 495 11.58 5.54 32.47
CA ALA A 495 12.86 6.17 32.13
C ALA A 495 12.78 7.71 32.11
N ILE A 496 11.58 8.28 31.96
CA ILE A 496 11.32 9.73 32.02
C ILE A 496 10.62 10.16 33.32
N ASP A 497 10.66 9.33 34.36
CA ASP A 497 10.01 9.56 35.66
C ASP A 497 8.49 9.84 35.56
N CYS A 498 7.82 9.17 34.62
CA CYS A 498 6.40 9.31 34.34
C CYS A 498 5.65 8.00 34.65
N ASP A 499 4.56 8.09 35.42
CA ASP A 499 3.73 6.95 35.75
C ASP A 499 2.62 6.71 34.71
N LEU A 500 2.73 5.60 33.98
CA LEU A 500 1.80 5.21 32.93
C LEU A 500 0.37 5.03 33.45
N ASP A 501 0.20 4.50 34.66
CA ASP A 501 -1.13 4.24 35.23
C ASP A 501 -1.84 5.57 35.52
N THR A 502 -1.12 6.56 36.05
CA THR A 502 -1.64 7.93 36.23
C THR A 502 -2.01 8.59 34.89
N VAL A 503 -1.18 8.46 33.85
CA VAL A 503 -1.51 8.97 32.50
C VAL A 503 -2.82 8.35 31.98
N ASN A 504 -2.99 7.04 32.14
CA ASN A 504 -4.19 6.33 31.71
C ASN A 504 -5.45 6.74 32.51
N VAL A 505 -5.30 7.07 33.80
CA VAL A 505 -6.38 7.65 34.61
C VAL A 505 -6.75 9.05 34.12
N THR A 506 -5.77 9.90 33.84
CA THR A 506 -5.98 11.25 33.29
C THR A 506 -6.71 11.19 31.95
N TRP A 507 -6.27 10.31 31.05
CA TRP A 507 -6.89 10.09 29.75
C TRP A 507 -8.37 9.67 29.88
N ARG A 508 -8.66 8.71 30.76
CA ARG A 508 -10.04 8.28 31.03
C ARG A 508 -10.93 9.42 31.52
N LYS A 509 -10.44 10.21 32.48
CA LYS A 509 -11.17 11.36 33.02
C LYS A 509 -11.45 12.41 31.94
N GLN A 510 -10.49 12.67 31.04
CA GLN A 510 -10.70 13.58 29.91
C GLN A 510 -11.77 13.04 28.96
N MET A 511 -11.73 11.74 28.64
CA MET A 511 -12.72 11.09 27.80
C MET A 511 -14.13 11.12 28.39
N GLU A 512 -14.27 10.83 29.68
CA GLU A 512 -15.54 10.92 30.41
C GLU A 512 -16.09 12.36 30.41
N GLY A 513 -15.23 13.35 30.67
CA GLY A 513 -15.59 14.77 30.63
C GLY A 513 -16.05 15.21 29.26
N LEU A 514 -15.30 14.87 28.21
CA LEU A 514 -15.67 15.17 26.82
C LEU A 514 -17.00 14.51 26.44
N TYR A 515 -17.16 13.20 26.73
CA TYR A 515 -18.39 12.48 26.42
C TYR A 515 -19.61 13.06 27.14
N ALA A 516 -19.46 13.56 28.37
CA ALA A 516 -20.54 14.22 29.10
C ALA A 516 -20.98 15.56 28.47
N GLU A 517 -20.11 16.21 27.69
CA GLU A 517 -20.40 17.45 26.98
C GLU A 517 -20.94 17.22 25.56
N VAL A 518 -20.80 16.01 25.00
CA VAL A 518 -21.24 15.69 23.64
C VAL A 518 -22.77 15.74 23.53
N ASP A 519 -23.27 16.42 22.49
CA ASP A 519 -24.68 16.28 22.09
C ASP A 519 -24.91 14.91 21.45
N VAL A 520 -25.33 13.94 22.25
CA VAL A 520 -25.56 12.55 21.83
C VAL A 520 -26.58 12.41 20.70
N ARG A 521 -27.43 13.42 20.47
CA ARG A 521 -28.40 13.42 19.35
C ARG A 521 -27.72 13.45 18.00
N ARG A 522 -26.51 14.02 17.93
CA ARG A 522 -25.67 14.04 16.73
C ARG A 522 -25.11 12.67 16.42
N TYR A 523 -24.98 11.79 17.39
CA TYR A 523 -24.32 10.50 17.23
C TYR A 523 -25.36 9.37 17.25
N PRO A 524 -26.11 9.10 16.17
CA PRO A 524 -27.06 7.99 16.16
C PRO A 524 -26.37 6.64 16.37
N VAL A 525 -27.16 5.66 16.80
CA VAL A 525 -26.77 4.25 16.94
C VAL A 525 -27.49 3.43 15.87
N PHE A 526 -26.77 2.51 15.23
CA PHE A 526 -27.35 1.56 14.28
C PHE A 526 -27.88 0.31 15.02
N SER A 527 -29.19 0.07 14.93
CA SER A 527 -29.87 -1.11 15.48
C SER A 527 -30.62 -1.88 14.39
N ASP A 528 -31.19 -3.04 14.74
CA ASP A 528 -32.06 -3.84 13.86
C ASP A 528 -31.49 -4.05 12.44
N ILE A 529 -30.21 -4.41 12.35
CA ILE A 529 -29.51 -4.54 11.07
C ILE A 529 -30.01 -5.76 10.31
N VAL A 530 -30.47 -5.54 9.08
CA VAL A 530 -30.98 -6.55 8.17
C VAL A 530 -30.14 -6.55 6.91
N ILE A 531 -29.64 -7.74 6.52
CA ILE A 531 -28.85 -7.94 5.30
C ILE A 531 -29.66 -8.82 4.37
N GLN A 532 -30.01 -8.30 3.19
CA GLN A 532 -30.80 -9.01 2.19
C GLN A 532 -30.16 -8.86 0.81
N ARG A 533 -30.20 -9.90 0.00
CA ARG A 533 -29.78 -9.82 -1.40
C ARG A 533 -31.00 -9.48 -2.26
N GLU A 534 -30.90 -8.43 -3.06
CA GLU A 534 -31.98 -7.96 -3.92
C GLU A 534 -32.18 -8.91 -5.11
N PRO A 535 -33.41 -9.43 -5.31
CA PRO A 535 -33.72 -10.22 -6.50
C PRO A 535 -33.51 -9.39 -7.78
N GLY A 536 -32.71 -9.90 -8.71
CA GLY A 536 -32.55 -9.32 -10.05
C GLY A 536 -31.48 -8.23 -10.22
N THR A 537 -31.01 -7.57 -9.16
CA THR A 537 -30.02 -6.47 -9.29
C THR A 537 -28.57 -6.86 -8.96
N ARG A 538 -28.31 -8.10 -8.51
CA ARG A 538 -26.98 -8.56 -8.02
C ARG A 538 -26.39 -7.59 -6.97
N GLN A 539 -27.24 -7.03 -6.12
CA GLN A 539 -26.83 -6.15 -5.01
C GLN A 539 -27.24 -6.76 -3.67
N THR A 540 -26.50 -6.43 -2.62
CA THR A 540 -26.84 -6.72 -1.24
C THR A 540 -27.30 -5.43 -0.58
N ARG A 541 -28.55 -5.39 -0.11
CA ARG A 541 -29.10 -4.32 0.72
C ARG A 541 -28.73 -4.58 2.17
N ILE A 542 -28.13 -3.58 2.81
CA ILE A 542 -27.94 -3.54 4.26
C ILE A 542 -28.86 -2.44 4.79
N SER A 543 -29.83 -2.77 5.64
CA SER A 543 -30.71 -1.81 6.29
C SER A 543 -30.42 -1.77 7.78
N ALA A 544 -30.37 -0.59 8.39
CA ALA A 544 -30.25 -0.43 9.83
C ALA A 544 -31.24 0.63 10.32
N ARG A 545 -31.84 0.41 11.49
CA ARG A 545 -32.64 1.42 12.18
C ARG A 545 -31.73 2.41 12.90
N LEU A 546 -32.07 3.68 12.83
CA LEU A 546 -31.39 4.76 13.54
C LEU A 546 -32.14 5.07 14.83
N SER A 547 -31.42 5.15 15.93
CA SER A 547 -31.97 5.56 17.22
C SER A 547 -31.01 6.51 17.95
N ALA A 548 -31.57 7.37 18.79
CA ALA A 548 -30.78 8.16 19.72
C ALA A 548 -30.16 7.23 20.77
N ASP A 549 -28.94 7.54 21.21
CA ASP A 549 -28.25 6.75 22.22
C ASP A 549 -28.95 6.87 23.58
N SER A 550 -29.75 5.85 23.92
CA SER A 550 -30.50 5.83 25.18
C SER A 550 -29.61 5.55 26.41
N SER A 551 -28.36 5.11 26.20
CA SER A 551 -27.47 4.71 27.29
C SER A 551 -26.93 5.90 28.10
N SER A 552 -26.84 7.08 27.47
CA SER A 552 -26.37 8.33 28.11
C SER A 552 -27.42 9.00 29.01
N GLY A 553 -28.69 8.59 28.88
CA GLY A 553 -29.81 9.22 29.59
C GLY A 553 -29.93 8.89 31.07
N SER A 554 -29.23 7.86 31.58
CA SER A 554 -29.32 7.48 33.00
C SER A 554 -28.55 8.43 33.93
N ALA A 555 -27.36 8.88 33.52
CA ALA A 555 -26.51 9.75 34.34
C ALA A 555 -26.95 11.23 34.31
N LEU A 556 -27.42 11.73 33.17
CA LEU A 556 -27.88 13.13 33.03
C LEU A 556 -29.30 13.35 33.57
N ARG A 557 -30.17 12.33 33.60
CA ARG A 557 -31.53 12.46 34.17
C ARG A 557 -31.55 12.64 35.69
N GLN A 558 -30.49 12.28 36.42
CA GLN A 558 -30.42 12.56 37.86
C GLN A 558 -29.99 14.00 38.19
N ALA A 559 -29.43 14.75 37.24
CA ALA A 559 -28.96 16.11 37.47
C ALA A 559 -29.93 17.21 36.98
N ALA A 560 -30.85 16.91 36.06
CA ALA A 560 -31.70 17.91 35.38
C ALA A 560 -33.12 18.05 35.95
N THR A 561 -33.42 17.49 37.13
CA THR A 561 -34.75 17.64 37.77
C THR A 561 -34.92 18.93 38.56
N ASP A 562 -33.93 19.82 38.60
CA ASP A 562 -34.05 21.10 39.30
C ASP A 562 -33.68 22.29 38.42
N GLN A 563 -34.66 23.18 38.30
CA GLN A 563 -34.55 24.60 37.94
C GLN A 563 -34.22 24.95 36.48
N GLN A 564 -35.24 24.93 35.63
CA GLN A 564 -35.76 26.09 34.89
C GLN A 564 -36.62 25.59 33.73
N GLY A 565 -37.88 26.03 33.67
CA GLY A 565 -38.88 25.60 32.69
C GLY A 565 -38.59 25.99 31.23
N LYS A 566 -37.45 25.58 30.68
CA LYS A 566 -37.22 25.49 29.24
C LYS A 566 -37.78 24.16 28.76
N GLN A 567 -38.64 24.22 27.74
CA GLN A 567 -39.24 23.05 27.09
C GLN A 567 -38.15 22.02 26.77
N ALA A 568 -38.22 20.87 27.46
CA ALA A 568 -37.39 19.72 27.13
C ALA A 568 -37.81 19.26 25.72
N PHE A 569 -36.89 19.35 24.77
CA PHE A 569 -37.05 18.68 23.48
C PHE A 569 -37.30 17.19 23.74
N PRO A 570 -38.22 16.53 23.00
CA PRO A 570 -38.44 15.11 23.19
C PRO A 570 -37.11 14.37 22.99
N ALA A 571 -36.71 13.57 23.98
CA ALA A 571 -35.43 12.85 24.03
C ALA A 571 -35.24 11.80 22.91
N SER A 572 -36.14 11.75 21.92
CA SER A 572 -36.14 10.78 20.82
C SER A 572 -35.69 11.35 19.47
N THR A 573 -35.55 12.66 19.29
CA THR A 573 -35.14 13.22 17.98
C THR A 573 -33.63 13.13 17.77
N VAL A 574 -33.24 12.23 16.86
CA VAL A 574 -31.89 12.13 16.27
C VAL A 574 -31.66 13.33 15.34
N GLU A 575 -30.51 14.00 15.46
CA GLU A 575 -30.04 14.94 14.43
C GLU A 575 -29.39 14.11 13.32
N LEU A 576 -29.95 14.15 12.10
CA LEU A 576 -29.49 13.33 11.00
C LEU A 576 -28.10 13.77 10.54
N PRO A 577 -27.10 12.88 10.53
CA PRO A 577 -25.83 13.11 9.86
C PRO A 577 -26.02 13.47 8.39
N GLU A 578 -25.10 14.28 7.85
CA GLU A 578 -25.12 14.66 6.43
C GLU A 578 -24.90 13.45 5.52
N ARG A 579 -24.07 12.50 5.95
CA ARG A 579 -23.71 11.32 5.16
C ARG A 579 -23.72 10.08 6.01
N PHE A 580 -24.26 9.00 5.44
CA PHE A 580 -24.14 7.65 5.97
C PHE A 580 -23.31 6.82 5.01
N ILE A 581 -22.49 5.93 5.55
CA ILE A 581 -21.63 5.06 4.77
C ILE A 581 -21.57 3.65 5.37
N VAL A 582 -21.27 2.68 4.51
CA VAL A 582 -20.86 1.34 4.92
C VAL A 582 -19.52 0.99 4.29
N ARG A 583 -18.57 0.57 5.12
CA ARG A 583 -17.30 0.01 4.69
C ARG A 583 -17.42 -1.51 4.64
N ILE A 584 -16.96 -2.13 3.56
CA ILE A 584 -17.02 -3.59 3.37
C ILE A 584 -15.60 -4.14 3.41
N GLY A 585 -15.31 -4.97 4.42
CA GLY A 585 -14.03 -5.62 4.59
C GLY A 585 -14.08 -7.09 4.21
N ALA A 586 -12.96 -7.60 3.69
CA ALA A 586 -12.76 -9.03 3.51
C ALA A 586 -12.76 -9.75 4.88
N LEU A 587 -13.19 -11.02 4.91
CA LEU A 587 -13.12 -11.83 6.13
C LEU A 587 -11.69 -12.25 6.48
N SER A 588 -10.83 -12.39 5.48
CA SER A 588 -9.40 -12.47 5.69
C SER A 588 -8.95 -11.11 6.19
N THR A 589 -8.23 -11.09 7.32
CA THR A 589 -7.45 -9.95 7.81
C THR A 589 -6.24 -9.69 6.90
N GLN A 590 -6.41 -9.91 5.59
CA GLN A 590 -5.42 -9.58 4.60
C GLN A 590 -5.14 -8.10 4.76
N VAL A 591 -3.98 -7.82 5.34
CA VAL A 591 -3.27 -6.54 5.32
C VAL A 591 -2.85 -6.29 3.87
N SER A 592 -3.79 -6.40 2.93
CA SER A 592 -3.64 -5.87 1.59
C SER A 592 -4.03 -4.42 1.70
N SER A 593 -3.11 -3.54 1.32
CA SER A 593 -3.25 -2.08 1.20
C SER A 593 -4.34 -1.61 0.22
N GLY A 594 -5.34 -2.44 -0.08
CA GLY A 594 -6.55 -2.04 -0.78
C GLY A 594 -7.49 -1.34 0.19
N VAL A 595 -7.91 -0.11 -0.15
CA VAL A 595 -8.96 0.60 0.57
C VAL A 595 -10.22 -0.25 0.57
N ASP A 596 -10.72 -0.59 1.76
CA ASP A 596 -12.01 -1.27 1.90
C ASP A 596 -13.09 -0.43 1.17
N PRO A 597 -13.84 -0.99 0.23
CA PRO A 597 -14.80 -0.22 -0.54
C PRO A 597 -15.88 0.38 0.37
N VAL A 598 -16.11 1.68 0.20
CA VAL A 598 -17.09 2.46 0.96
C VAL A 598 -18.30 2.79 0.08
N PHE A 599 -19.49 2.48 0.57
CA PHE A 599 -20.75 2.74 -0.13
C PHE A 599 -21.61 3.71 0.65
N ARG A 600 -22.28 4.63 -0.06
CA ARG A 600 -23.18 5.61 0.54
C ARG A 600 -24.52 4.99 0.92
N GLY A 601 -25.04 5.40 2.07
CA GLY A 601 -26.37 5.06 2.55
C GLY A 601 -27.41 6.11 2.16
N GLN A 602 -28.67 5.70 2.10
CA GLN A 602 -29.83 6.57 1.92
C GLN A 602 -30.77 6.43 3.11
N VAL A 603 -31.20 7.55 3.68
CA VAL A 603 -32.19 7.56 4.76
C VAL A 603 -33.59 7.33 4.20
N ARG A 604 -34.38 6.51 4.89
CA ARG A 604 -35.77 6.16 4.60
C ARG A 604 -36.60 6.28 5.89
N GLY A 605 -37.86 6.67 5.75
CA GLY A 605 -38.80 6.81 6.87
C GLY A 605 -38.86 8.23 7.44
N GLU A 606 -39.81 8.45 8.35
CA GLU A 606 -40.02 9.70 9.09
C GLU A 606 -40.27 9.37 10.57
N GLY A 607 -39.90 10.28 11.47
CA GLY A 607 -40.15 10.13 12.91
C GLY A 607 -39.31 9.02 13.58
N ASP A 608 -39.96 8.13 14.33
CA ASP A 608 -39.29 7.12 15.18
C ASP A 608 -38.88 5.82 14.42
N ASP A 609 -39.18 5.70 13.13
CA ASP A 609 -38.78 4.57 12.26
C ASP A 609 -37.82 5.02 11.15
N LEU A 610 -36.88 5.90 11.51
CA LEU A 610 -35.78 6.27 10.62
C LEU A 610 -34.87 5.07 10.37
N ARG A 611 -34.68 4.73 9.10
CA ARG A 611 -33.79 3.66 8.65
C ARG A 611 -32.78 4.21 7.66
N VAL A 612 -31.59 3.64 7.64
CA VAL A 612 -30.63 3.84 6.57
C VAL A 612 -30.51 2.56 5.76
N GLU A 613 -30.47 2.71 4.44
CA GLU A 613 -30.27 1.62 3.49
C GLU A 613 -28.98 1.83 2.70
N PHE A 614 -28.16 0.78 2.61
CA PHE A 614 -26.95 0.74 1.82
C PHE A 614 -27.10 -0.30 0.72
N LEU A 615 -26.76 0.07 -0.51
CA LEU A 615 -26.77 -0.84 -1.67
C LEU A 615 -25.33 -1.19 -2.03
N VAL A 616 -24.94 -2.44 -1.76
CA VAL A 616 -23.58 -2.94 -1.97
C VAL A 616 -23.57 -3.86 -3.20
N PRO A 617 -22.79 -3.56 -4.25
CA PRO A 617 -22.64 -4.45 -5.40
C PRO A 617 -22.09 -5.83 -5.03
N ALA A 618 -22.55 -6.89 -5.70
CA ALA A 618 -22.07 -8.25 -5.41
C ALA A 618 -20.56 -8.43 -5.60
N HIS A 619 -19.90 -7.68 -6.49
CA HIS A 619 -18.46 -7.79 -6.68
C HIS A 619 -17.66 -7.30 -5.46
N ALA A 620 -18.23 -6.42 -4.63
CA ALA A 620 -17.60 -5.93 -3.40
C ALA A 620 -17.75 -6.92 -2.23
N ILE A 621 -18.58 -7.95 -2.39
CA ILE A 621 -18.80 -9.02 -1.41
C ILE A 621 -18.37 -10.34 -2.06
N PRO A 622 -17.07 -10.70 -1.98
CA PRO A 622 -16.51 -11.82 -2.75
C PRO A 622 -17.06 -13.21 -2.35
N GLY A 623 -17.81 -13.32 -1.25
CA GLY A 623 -18.35 -14.59 -0.75
C GLY A 623 -19.73 -14.46 -0.10
N SER A 624 -20.19 -15.54 0.54
CA SER A 624 -21.45 -15.54 1.32
C SER A 624 -21.32 -14.90 2.69
N ARG A 625 -20.09 -14.68 3.14
CA ARG A 625 -19.76 -14.06 4.41
C ARG A 625 -18.77 -12.93 4.17
N PHE A 626 -18.92 -11.84 4.89
CA PHE A 626 -18.10 -10.65 4.77
C PHE A 626 -18.08 -9.90 6.10
N ARG A 627 -17.19 -8.91 6.22
CA ARG A 627 -17.20 -7.96 7.33
C ARG A 627 -17.73 -6.63 6.83
N TYR A 628 -18.42 -5.92 7.70
CA TYR A 628 -18.89 -4.58 7.38
C TYR A 628 -18.83 -3.68 8.59
N GLN A 629 -18.74 -2.39 8.33
CA GLN A 629 -18.72 -1.35 9.34
C GLN A 629 -19.65 -0.23 8.93
N LEU A 630 -20.64 0.07 9.77
CA LEU A 630 -21.57 1.17 9.53
C LEU A 630 -20.96 2.45 10.09
N GLY A 631 -21.10 3.53 9.35
CA GLY A 631 -20.55 4.82 9.73
C GLY A 631 -21.36 5.99 9.20
N TYR A 632 -21.00 7.18 9.65
CA TYR A 632 -21.58 8.44 9.24
C TYR A 632 -20.62 9.60 9.44
N SER A 633 -20.92 10.75 8.82
CA SER A 633 -20.25 12.03 9.08
C SER A 633 -21.29 13.13 9.27
N HIS A 634 -21.06 14.00 10.25
CA HIS A 634 -21.93 15.15 10.57
C HIS A 634 -21.81 16.27 9.55
N SER A 635 -20.63 16.41 8.93
CA SER A 635 -20.36 17.42 7.93
C SER A 635 -19.37 16.90 6.87
N ILE A 636 -19.24 17.62 5.76
CA ILE A 636 -18.24 17.31 4.71
C ILE A 636 -16.80 17.31 5.26
N ASP A 637 -16.51 18.16 6.25
CA ASP A 637 -15.13 18.42 6.71
C ASP A 637 -14.73 17.65 7.98
N THR A 638 -15.64 16.80 8.49
CA THR A 638 -15.40 15.96 9.66
C THR A 638 -15.01 14.54 9.28
N ARG A 639 -14.17 13.92 10.11
CA ARG A 639 -13.84 12.49 9.97
C ARG A 639 -15.11 11.65 10.11
N TYR A 640 -15.15 10.53 9.39
CA TYR A 640 -16.23 9.56 9.54
C TYR A 640 -16.15 8.88 10.90
N TYR A 641 -17.28 8.80 11.59
CA TYR A 641 -17.46 7.85 12.68
C TYR A 641 -17.80 6.49 12.09
N TYR A 642 -17.16 5.43 12.58
CA TYR A 642 -17.53 4.07 12.29
C TYR A 642 -17.77 3.29 13.59
N GLU A 643 -18.81 2.46 13.63
CA GLU A 643 -19.00 1.48 14.71
C GLU A 643 -17.96 0.35 14.65
N ALA A 644 -17.89 -0.54 15.64
CA ALA A 644 -17.00 -1.69 15.57
C ALA A 644 -17.33 -2.61 14.37
N TRP A 645 -16.33 -3.32 13.85
CA TRP A 645 -16.53 -4.26 12.75
C TRP A 645 -17.54 -5.36 13.10
N ARG A 646 -18.48 -5.61 12.19
CA ARG A 646 -19.49 -6.66 12.30
C ARG A 646 -19.31 -7.71 11.21
N ARG A 647 -19.82 -8.92 11.44
CA ARG A 647 -19.86 -9.99 10.43
C ARG A 647 -21.25 -10.08 9.83
N GLY A 648 -21.32 -10.16 8.50
CA GLY A 648 -22.55 -10.28 7.73
C GLY A 648 -22.57 -11.57 6.90
N THR A 649 -23.78 -12.06 6.62
CA THR A 649 -23.98 -13.16 5.66
C THR A 649 -24.96 -12.75 4.58
N ALA A 650 -24.50 -12.82 3.32
CA ALA A 650 -25.32 -12.65 2.13
C ALA A 650 -25.58 -14.03 1.51
N PRO A 651 -26.85 -14.46 1.32
CA PRO A 651 -27.16 -15.75 0.72
C PRO A 651 -26.50 -15.91 -0.66
N LEU A 652 -25.96 -17.10 -0.96
CA LEU A 652 -25.41 -17.40 -2.29
C LEU A 652 -26.52 -17.37 -3.34
N VAL A 653 -26.18 -16.92 -4.54
CA VAL A 653 -27.06 -17.08 -5.71
C VAL A 653 -27.01 -18.56 -6.08
N ASN A 654 -28.15 -19.24 -5.95
CA ASN A 654 -28.32 -20.58 -6.52
C ASN A 654 -28.42 -20.50 -8.03
#